data_AF-A0A7Y1XV53-F1
#
_entry.id   AF-A0A7Y1XV53-F1
#
_cell.length_a   1.000
_cell.length_b   1.000
_cell.length_c   1.000
_cell.angle_alpha   90.00
_cell.angle_beta   90.00
_cell.angle_gamma   90.00
#
_symmetry.space_group_name_H-M   'P 1'
#
loop_
_entity.id
_entity.type
_entity.pdbx_description
1 polymer ?
#
loop_
_entity_poly.entity_id
_entity_poly.type
_entity_poly.pdbx_seq_one_letter_code
_entity_poly.pdbx_strand_id
1 'polypeptide(L)'
;MPSKNKIIYTKTDEAPALATYSLLPIVQAFTAAADVDVETADISLAGRILSQFPDHLSEEQRVPDHLAALGELATQPEANIIKLPNISASVPQLKAAIAELQAKGFAIPVYDDEPTTPDEKKWFARYNAVKGSAVNPVLREGNSDRRAPAAVKNYVKANPHSMGEWSADSKTHVATMGRNDFRSNELSTTIDKAGSLRIEHFAEDGTTTVLRGSVPVLEGEVVDATFMSRAALVDFLHGEIEDAMKHGVLFSLHLKATMMKVSDPILFGHAVKAFFQPVFDRHEKLFDGLGINTNNGLASVLSALHDLDDAHRTEIEAEFAAMYEQRPDVAMVNSDKGITNLHVPSDVIVDASMPAMIRSSGQMWNADGKLQDTKAVIPDSSYAPLYEEAIAFHKKNGAFDPTTMGTVPNVGLMAQKAEEYGSHNKTFEIESQGVVRVTDADGEVVFEHRVEDGDVWRMCQVKDAPIRDWVKLAVTRARATGWPAVFWLDEDRAHDAQLITKVHRYLADHDTDGLDISIQSVRDATRHALTRMKAGENTISVTGNVLRDYLTDLFPILELGTSAKMLSIVPLMNGGGLFETGAGGSAPKHVQQFNAENHLRWDSLGEFLALVVSLEHLAVHANNPRAQVLADALEQATERVLQTGKSPSRKVNELDNRGSHFYIALYWAQALADQDADPELAATFGPLATSLSENEDTIVAELNEVQGSPMDIGGYYEPDEDKASAAMRPSQTFNRLLAELD
;
A
#
# COMPACT_ATOMS: atom_id res chain seq x y z
N MET A 1 13.36 0.51 34.17
CA MET A 1 12.56 -0.29 33.24
C MET A 1 11.89 0.72 32.31
N PRO A 2 11.88 0.52 30.98
CA PRO A 2 11.07 1.38 30.12
C PRO A 2 9.62 1.39 30.65
N SER A 3 8.95 2.55 30.63
CA SER A 3 7.57 2.65 31.10
C SER A 3 6.70 1.67 30.29
N LYS A 4 5.80 0.96 30.96
CA LYS A 4 4.88 -0.01 30.29
C LYS A 4 3.81 0.68 29.45
N ASN A 5 3.74 2.01 29.49
CA ASN A 5 2.72 2.82 28.87
C ASN A 5 3.34 3.76 27.84
N LYS A 6 4.00 3.21 26.82
CA LYS A 6 4.67 4.01 25.79
C LYS A 6 4.05 3.75 24.42
N ILE A 7 3.83 4.82 23.66
CA ILE A 7 3.49 4.80 22.24
C ILE A 7 4.65 5.44 21.47
N ILE A 8 5.08 4.80 20.38
CA ILE A 8 6.00 5.41 19.42
C ILE A 8 5.22 5.97 18.25
N TYR A 9 5.30 7.27 18.03
CA TYR A 9 4.67 7.99 16.92
C TYR A 9 5.70 8.29 15.84
N THR A 10 5.55 7.74 14.64
CA THR A 10 6.57 7.94 13.60
C THR A 10 6.54 9.35 13.02
N LYS A 11 7.68 10.04 13.00
CA LYS A 11 7.90 11.25 12.18
C LYS A 11 8.27 10.81 10.76
N THR A 12 7.50 11.25 9.77
CA THR A 12 7.60 10.79 8.38
C THR A 12 7.85 11.95 7.42
N ASP A 13 7.23 11.95 6.24
CA ASP A 13 7.48 12.87 5.14
C ASP A 13 6.20 13.64 4.76
N GLU A 14 6.37 14.76 4.07
CA GLU A 14 5.31 15.48 3.34
C GLU A 14 4.06 15.82 4.19
N ALA A 15 2.86 15.44 3.76
CA ALA A 15 1.61 15.88 4.38
C ALA A 15 1.36 15.28 5.77
N PRO A 16 1.57 13.96 6.01
CA PRO A 16 1.51 13.41 7.36
C PRO A 16 2.54 14.03 8.32
N ALA A 17 3.74 14.39 7.84
CA ALA A 17 4.74 15.07 8.67
C ALA A 17 4.24 16.44 9.12
N LEU A 18 3.68 17.24 8.20
CA LEU A 18 3.05 18.52 8.55
C LEU A 18 1.89 18.33 9.54
N ALA A 19 0.98 17.39 9.29
CA ALA A 19 -0.14 17.10 10.18
C ALA A 19 0.33 16.72 11.59
N THR A 20 1.43 15.97 11.70
CA THR A 20 2.04 15.58 12.99
C THR A 20 2.43 16.80 13.82
N TYR A 21 2.97 17.88 13.24
CA TYR A 21 3.28 19.12 13.99
C TYR A 21 2.05 19.76 14.64
N SER A 22 0.85 19.50 14.12
CA SER A 22 -0.41 19.99 14.70
C SER A 22 -1.05 18.99 15.66
N LEU A 23 -1.10 17.70 15.29
CA LEU A 23 -1.81 16.67 16.05
C LEU A 23 -1.03 16.14 17.25
N LEU A 24 0.28 15.92 17.10
CA LEU A 24 1.08 15.26 18.14
C LEU A 24 1.04 15.99 19.50
N PRO A 25 1.10 17.34 19.58
CA PRO A 25 0.95 18.04 20.85
C PRO A 25 -0.40 17.81 21.54
N ILE A 26 -1.48 17.66 20.76
CA ILE A 26 -2.81 17.32 21.28
C ILE A 26 -2.78 15.91 21.86
N VAL A 27 -2.25 14.94 21.09
CA VAL A 27 -2.15 13.55 21.53
C VAL A 27 -1.35 13.45 22.82
N GLN A 28 -0.17 14.06 22.88
CA GLN A 28 0.70 14.06 24.07
C GLN A 28 -0.01 14.63 25.30
N ALA A 29 -0.68 15.78 25.17
CA ALA A 29 -1.40 16.41 26.28
C ALA A 29 -2.55 15.52 26.79
N PHE A 30 -3.32 14.91 25.89
CA PHE A 30 -4.47 14.07 26.26
C PHE A 30 -4.03 12.75 26.88
N THR A 31 -2.98 12.11 26.34
CA THR A 31 -2.51 10.80 26.81
C THR A 31 -1.72 10.88 28.12
N ALA A 32 -1.11 12.03 28.43
CA ALA A 32 -0.43 12.26 29.71
C ALA A 32 -1.38 12.09 30.91
N ALA A 33 -2.66 12.46 30.78
CA ALA A 33 -3.68 12.27 31.83
C ALA A 33 -3.93 10.78 32.18
N ALA A 34 -3.55 9.86 31.29
CA ALA A 34 -3.63 8.41 31.49
C ALA A 34 -2.26 7.75 31.75
N ASP A 35 -1.22 8.53 32.07
CA ASP A 35 0.15 8.03 32.28
C ASP A 35 0.68 7.28 31.04
N VAL A 36 0.41 7.82 29.85
CA VAL A 36 0.87 7.27 28.57
C VAL A 36 1.85 8.25 27.91
N ASP A 37 3.10 7.82 27.79
CA ASP A 37 4.19 8.55 27.14
C ASP A 37 4.10 8.36 25.62
N VAL A 38 4.22 9.46 24.85
CA VAL A 38 4.27 9.41 23.39
C VAL A 38 5.60 9.98 22.90
N GLU A 39 6.47 9.09 22.42
CA GLU A 39 7.79 9.43 21.88
C GLU A 39 7.78 9.38 20.36
N THR A 40 8.69 10.12 19.72
CA THR A 40 8.80 10.11 18.26
C THR A 40 9.97 9.26 17.77
N ALA A 41 9.81 8.67 16.59
CA ALA A 41 10.90 8.01 15.87
C ALA A 41 10.93 8.55 14.43
N ASP A 42 12.04 9.19 14.05
CA ASP A 42 12.21 9.80 12.73
C ASP A 42 12.61 8.75 11.69
N ILE A 43 11.66 8.43 10.81
CA ILE A 43 11.82 7.52 9.68
C ILE A 43 11.61 8.25 8.34
N SER A 44 11.70 9.58 8.33
CA SER A 44 11.67 10.39 7.11
C SER A 44 12.78 9.96 6.14
N LEU A 45 12.63 10.27 4.86
CA LEU A 45 13.67 10.05 3.86
C LEU A 45 14.97 10.75 4.26
N ALA A 46 14.90 11.99 4.73
CA ALA A 46 16.06 12.76 5.17
C ALA A 46 16.76 12.10 6.38
N GLY A 47 16.01 11.80 7.45
CA GLY A 47 16.54 11.12 8.63
C GLY A 47 17.20 9.77 8.32
N ARG A 48 16.56 8.96 7.45
CA ARG A 48 17.13 7.68 7.01
C ARG A 48 18.38 7.85 6.17
N ILE A 49 18.46 8.85 5.27
CA ILE A 49 19.70 9.16 4.55
C ILE A 49 20.80 9.49 5.55
N LEU A 50 20.57 10.43 6.46
CA LEU A 50 21.59 10.88 7.42
C LEU A 50 22.09 9.73 8.32
N SER A 51 21.20 8.85 8.79
CA SER A 51 21.57 7.70 9.62
C SER A 51 22.53 6.70 8.93
N GLN A 52 22.57 6.66 7.60
CA GLN A 52 23.44 5.76 6.83
C GLN A 52 24.83 6.36 6.53
N PHE A 53 25.04 7.65 6.81
CA PHE A 53 26.32 8.34 6.56
C PHE A 53 26.91 9.03 7.80
N PRO A 54 26.91 8.43 9.01
CA PRO A 54 27.44 9.08 10.21
C PRO A 54 28.95 9.41 10.11
N ASP A 55 29.66 8.72 9.22
CA ASP A 55 31.07 8.96 8.86
C ASP A 55 31.29 10.24 8.03
N HIS A 56 30.23 10.86 7.51
CA HIS A 56 30.25 12.11 6.75
C HIS A 56 29.63 13.30 7.52
N LEU A 57 29.23 13.10 8.77
CA LEU A 57 28.51 14.08 9.59
C LEU A 57 29.37 14.55 10.77
N SER A 58 29.20 15.81 11.16
CA SER A 58 29.71 16.29 12.47
C SER A 58 28.98 15.59 13.62
N GLU A 59 29.52 15.68 14.83
CA GLU A 59 28.90 15.03 16.00
C GLU A 59 27.46 15.54 16.25
N GLU A 60 27.22 16.84 16.02
CA GLU A 60 25.93 17.50 16.18
C GLU A 60 24.95 17.21 15.03
N GLN A 61 25.46 16.84 13.85
CA GLN A 61 24.65 16.49 12.68
C GLN A 61 24.22 15.01 12.68
N ARG A 62 24.84 14.17 13.50
CA ARG A 62 24.53 12.73 13.54
C ARG A 62 23.14 12.50 14.12
N VAL A 63 22.37 11.72 13.39
CA VAL A 63 21.06 11.23 13.83
C VAL A 63 21.13 9.73 14.12
N PRO A 64 20.38 9.22 15.11
CA PRO A 64 20.28 7.78 15.35
C PRO A 64 19.57 7.07 14.19
N ASP A 65 19.88 5.78 13.99
CA ASP A 65 19.12 4.93 13.07
C ASP A 65 17.83 4.44 13.74
N HIS A 66 16.81 5.30 13.72
CA HIS A 66 15.50 4.98 14.28
C HIS A 66 14.81 3.81 13.55
N LEU A 67 15.08 3.59 12.26
CA LEU A 67 14.47 2.48 11.54
C LEU A 67 15.00 1.14 12.04
N ALA A 68 16.31 1.03 12.28
CA ALA A 68 16.90 -0.15 12.91
C ALA A 68 16.34 -0.36 14.33
N ALA A 69 16.29 0.69 15.16
CA ALA A 69 15.75 0.62 16.52
C ALA A 69 14.26 0.21 16.55
N LEU A 70 13.45 0.72 15.62
CA LEU A 70 12.06 0.32 15.48
C LEU A 70 11.91 -1.13 14.99
N GLY A 71 12.81 -1.59 14.12
CA GLY A 71 12.85 -3.00 13.70
C GLY A 71 13.12 -3.93 14.88
N GLU A 72 14.05 -3.56 15.77
CA GLU A 72 14.29 -4.30 17.02
C GLU A 72 13.05 -4.24 17.93
N LEU A 73 12.47 -3.05 18.13
CA LEU A 73 11.26 -2.88 18.95
C LEU A 73 10.10 -3.70 18.40
N ALA A 74 9.88 -3.77 17.09
CA ALA A 74 8.79 -4.54 16.48
C ALA A 74 8.86 -6.06 16.79
N THR A 75 10.01 -6.55 17.26
CA THR A 75 10.17 -7.93 17.74
C THR A 75 9.96 -8.09 19.25
N GLN A 76 9.68 -7.01 19.99
CA GLN A 76 9.45 -7.04 21.43
C GLN A 76 7.95 -7.03 21.78
N PRO A 77 7.55 -7.68 22.89
CA PRO A 77 6.15 -7.71 23.31
C PRO A 77 5.60 -6.33 23.67
N GLU A 78 6.42 -5.42 24.20
CA GLU A 78 6.02 -4.08 24.62
C GLU A 78 5.83 -3.08 23.48
N ALA A 79 6.05 -3.47 22.21
CA ALA A 79 5.92 -2.56 21.10
C ALA A 79 4.50 -2.00 20.96
N ASN A 80 4.38 -0.69 20.83
CA ASN A 80 3.17 0.00 20.43
C ASN A 80 3.58 1.15 19.51
N ILE A 81 3.43 0.94 18.20
CA ILE A 81 3.96 1.82 17.16
C ILE A 81 2.80 2.35 16.31
N ILE A 82 2.58 3.67 16.32
CA ILE A 82 1.69 4.35 15.37
C ILE A 82 2.53 4.76 14.15
N LYS A 83 2.23 4.15 13.01
CA LYS A 83 2.99 4.29 11.76
C LYS A 83 2.23 5.10 10.72
N LEU A 84 2.71 6.31 10.46
CA LEU A 84 2.18 7.21 9.44
C LEU A 84 2.73 6.86 8.05
N PRO A 85 2.05 7.24 6.94
CA PRO A 85 2.61 7.12 5.60
C PRO A 85 3.95 7.83 5.46
N ASN A 86 4.89 7.18 4.76
CA ASN A 86 6.23 7.68 4.49
C ASN A 86 6.62 7.46 3.01
N ILE A 87 7.62 8.19 2.54
CA ILE A 87 8.12 8.08 1.17
C ILE A 87 8.84 6.74 0.96
N SER A 88 8.40 6.00 -0.06
CA SER A 88 9.19 4.93 -0.68
C SER A 88 9.95 5.53 -1.87
N ALA A 89 11.17 6.02 -1.63
CA ALA A 89 11.81 6.98 -2.53
C ALA A 89 12.16 6.38 -3.90
N SER A 90 11.73 7.06 -4.95
CA SER A 90 12.28 6.91 -6.29
C SER A 90 13.69 7.53 -6.37
N VAL A 91 14.45 7.20 -7.42
CA VAL A 91 15.77 7.81 -7.65
C VAL A 91 15.70 9.35 -7.73
N PRO A 92 14.76 9.97 -8.45
CA PRO A 92 14.63 11.44 -8.47
C PRO A 92 14.37 12.04 -7.08
N GLN A 93 13.49 11.43 -6.28
CA GLN A 93 13.21 11.90 -4.91
C GLN A 93 14.44 11.78 -4.02
N LEU A 94 15.17 10.66 -4.12
CA LEU A 94 16.41 10.46 -3.40
C LEU A 94 17.44 11.55 -3.74
N LYS A 95 17.67 11.81 -5.03
CA LYS A 95 18.59 12.87 -5.49
C LYS A 95 18.17 14.25 -5.00
N ALA A 96 16.87 14.56 -5.02
CA ALA A 96 16.35 15.84 -4.51
C ALA A 96 16.55 15.99 -3.00
N ALA A 97 16.30 14.94 -2.21
CA ALA A 97 16.55 14.94 -0.77
C ALA A 97 18.04 15.10 -0.44
N ILE A 98 18.93 14.42 -1.18
CA ILE A 98 20.38 14.58 -1.02
C ILE A 98 20.80 16.03 -1.32
N ALA A 99 20.29 16.62 -2.41
CA ALA A 99 20.60 18.00 -2.77
C ALA A 99 20.13 19.01 -1.71
N GLU A 100 18.95 18.80 -1.13
CA GLU A 100 18.44 19.63 -0.03
C GLU A 100 19.33 19.52 1.22
N LEU A 101 19.69 18.30 1.62
CA LEU A 101 20.59 18.06 2.76
C LEU A 101 21.97 18.70 2.54
N GLN A 102 22.54 18.56 1.33
CA GLN A 102 23.80 19.21 1.00
C GLN A 102 23.71 20.74 1.07
N ALA A 103 22.61 21.33 0.59
CA ALA A 103 22.35 22.77 0.71
C ALA A 103 22.23 23.23 2.18
N LYS A 104 21.84 22.34 3.09
CA LYS A 104 21.79 22.56 4.54
C LYS A 104 23.09 22.26 5.27
N GLY A 105 24.16 21.93 4.55
CA GLY A 105 25.51 21.75 5.11
C GLY A 105 25.83 20.33 5.57
N PHE A 106 25.02 19.32 5.22
CA PHE A 106 25.35 17.92 5.43
C PHE A 106 26.30 17.44 4.32
N ALA A 107 27.53 17.04 4.67
CA ALA A 107 28.57 16.67 3.71
C ALA A 107 28.44 15.23 3.18
N ILE A 108 27.21 14.79 2.92
CA ILE A 108 26.91 13.45 2.39
C ILE A 108 27.26 13.33 0.89
N PRO A 109 27.71 12.16 0.40
CA PRO A 109 28.04 11.94 -1.01
C PRO A 109 26.85 12.15 -1.96
N VAL A 110 27.14 12.36 -3.25
CA VAL A 110 26.09 12.33 -4.29
C VAL A 110 25.70 10.89 -4.62
N TYR A 111 24.46 10.69 -5.11
CA TYR A 111 24.02 9.41 -5.64
C TYR A 111 24.37 9.29 -7.13
N ASP A 112 25.24 8.34 -7.45
CA ASP A 112 25.60 7.97 -8.83
C ASP A 112 24.84 6.70 -9.25
N ASP A 113 24.22 6.74 -10.42
CA ASP A 113 23.47 5.60 -10.98
C ASP A 113 24.40 4.51 -11.52
N GLU A 114 25.64 4.87 -11.89
CA GLU A 114 26.64 3.97 -12.49
C GLU A 114 27.96 3.96 -11.69
N PRO A 115 27.95 3.44 -10.45
CA PRO A 115 29.10 3.53 -9.57
C PRO A 115 30.31 2.77 -10.13
N THR A 116 31.41 3.48 -10.38
CA THR A 116 32.62 2.94 -11.00
C THR A 116 33.71 2.62 -9.96
N THR A 117 33.82 3.43 -8.91
CA THR A 117 34.85 3.29 -7.87
C THR A 117 34.39 2.44 -6.67
N PRO A 118 35.31 1.88 -5.87
CA PRO A 118 34.94 1.13 -4.66
C PRO A 118 34.11 1.94 -3.65
N ASP A 119 34.41 3.23 -3.48
CA ASP A 119 33.68 4.12 -2.58
C ASP A 119 32.28 4.44 -3.13
N GLU A 120 32.16 4.73 -4.43
CA GLU A 120 30.85 4.91 -5.09
C GLU A 120 29.97 3.67 -4.94
N LYS A 121 30.53 2.47 -5.11
CA LYS A 121 29.78 1.20 -4.93
C LYS A 121 29.31 1.03 -3.49
N LYS A 122 30.12 1.44 -2.50
CA LYS A 122 29.75 1.42 -1.08
C LYS A 122 28.63 2.41 -0.78
N TRP A 123 28.70 3.64 -1.28
CA TRP A 123 27.66 4.64 -1.09
C TRP A 123 26.37 4.26 -1.81
N PHE A 124 26.46 3.74 -3.03
CA PHE A 124 25.35 3.21 -3.79
C PHE A 124 24.60 2.12 -3.02
N ALA A 125 25.34 1.18 -2.40
CA ALA A 125 24.74 0.15 -1.56
C ALA A 125 23.98 0.73 -0.35
N ARG A 126 24.56 1.72 0.34
CA ARG A 126 23.89 2.42 1.46
C ARG A 126 22.62 3.14 1.01
N TYR A 127 22.68 3.90 -0.09
CA TYR A 127 21.50 4.56 -0.65
C TYR A 127 20.43 3.57 -1.14
N ASN A 128 20.83 2.42 -1.67
CA ASN A 128 19.90 1.37 -2.07
C ASN A 128 19.16 0.73 -0.89
N ALA A 129 19.72 0.76 0.31
CA ALA A 129 19.01 0.35 1.53
C ALA A 129 17.96 1.38 1.97
N VAL A 130 18.09 2.66 1.55
CA VAL A 130 17.17 3.75 1.90
C VAL A 130 16.05 3.93 0.86
N LYS A 131 16.35 3.72 -0.43
CA LYS A 131 15.37 3.95 -1.51
C LYS A 131 14.32 2.82 -1.62
N GLY A 132 13.20 3.11 -2.25
CA GLY A 132 12.07 2.18 -2.34
C GLY A 132 11.39 1.93 -0.98
N SER A 133 10.66 0.82 -0.86
CA SER A 133 9.95 0.47 0.38
C SER A 133 10.91 -0.10 1.44
N ALA A 134 11.71 0.79 2.06
CA ALA A 134 12.69 0.41 3.08
C ALA A 134 12.09 0.22 4.48
N VAL A 135 11.02 0.95 4.80
CA VAL A 135 10.45 0.98 6.16
C VAL A 135 9.51 -0.20 6.43
N ASN A 136 8.49 -0.39 5.58
CA ASN A 136 7.43 -1.39 5.81
C ASN A 136 7.99 -2.81 6.02
N PRO A 137 8.99 -3.29 5.26
CA PRO A 137 9.51 -4.65 5.45
C PRO A 137 10.34 -4.86 6.72
N VAL A 138 10.64 -3.79 7.47
CA VAL A 138 11.32 -3.83 8.77
C VAL A 138 10.28 -3.83 9.90
N LEU A 139 9.20 -3.06 9.77
CA LEU A 139 8.21 -2.91 10.83
C LEU A 139 7.13 -4.01 10.82
N ARG A 140 6.82 -4.59 9.65
CA ARG A 140 5.76 -5.61 9.50
C ARG A 140 6.22 -7.01 9.93
N GLU A 141 6.55 -7.14 11.21
CA GLU A 141 6.85 -8.41 11.91
C GLU A 141 5.57 -9.07 12.48
N GLY A 142 4.46 -8.93 11.75
CA GLY A 142 3.12 -9.39 12.10
C GLY A 142 2.22 -9.49 10.88
N ASN A 143 1.14 -10.24 11.00
CA ASN A 143 0.13 -10.35 9.95
C ASN A 143 -0.86 -9.18 10.00
N SER A 144 -1.67 -9.02 8.95
CA SER A 144 -2.57 -7.88 8.79
C SER A 144 -3.97 -8.17 9.33
N ASP A 145 -4.52 -7.28 10.14
CA ASP A 145 -5.97 -7.15 10.42
C ASP A 145 -6.43 -5.80 9.85
N ARG A 146 -7.07 -5.84 8.67
CA ARG A 146 -7.58 -4.65 7.96
C ARG A 146 -9.10 -4.67 7.90
N ARG A 147 -9.73 -3.60 8.39
CA ARG A 147 -11.20 -3.52 8.51
C ARG A 147 -11.72 -2.10 8.58
N ALA A 148 -12.95 -1.89 8.14
CA ALA A 148 -13.62 -0.61 8.29
C ALA A 148 -14.00 -0.39 9.78
N PRO A 149 -13.71 0.77 10.38
CA PRO A 149 -14.25 1.13 11.69
C PRO A 149 -15.77 1.30 11.63
N ALA A 150 -16.44 1.03 12.75
CA ALA A 150 -17.89 1.18 12.86
C ALA A 150 -18.34 2.64 12.61
N ALA A 151 -17.63 3.62 13.19
CA ALA A 151 -17.90 5.05 12.98
C ALA A 151 -17.89 5.45 11.50
N VAL A 152 -16.91 4.97 10.73
CA VAL A 152 -16.82 5.26 9.28
C VAL A 152 -17.96 4.59 8.52
N LYS A 153 -18.29 3.33 8.85
CA LYS A 153 -19.40 2.63 8.21
C LYS A 153 -20.75 3.31 8.49
N ASN A 154 -20.99 3.74 9.73
CA ASN A 154 -22.20 4.47 10.12
C ASN A 154 -22.32 5.81 9.38
N TYR A 155 -21.21 6.54 9.26
CA TYR A 155 -21.16 7.78 8.49
C TYR A 155 -21.56 7.56 7.02
N VAL A 156 -21.03 6.52 6.37
CA VAL A 156 -21.34 6.22 4.97
C VAL A 156 -22.79 5.77 4.80
N LYS A 157 -23.36 5.03 5.76
CA LYS A 157 -24.79 4.69 5.73
C LYS A 157 -25.69 5.94 5.76
N ALA A 158 -25.29 6.96 6.52
CA ALA A 158 -25.99 8.24 6.58
C ALA A 158 -25.67 9.16 5.38
N ASN A 159 -24.50 9.00 4.76
CA ASN A 159 -23.97 9.83 3.69
C ASN A 159 -23.40 8.95 2.56
N PRO A 160 -24.25 8.21 1.82
CA PRO A 160 -23.78 7.24 0.83
C PRO A 160 -23.03 7.93 -0.31
N HIS A 161 -21.89 7.36 -0.69
CA HIS A 161 -21.12 7.76 -1.86
C HIS A 161 -21.79 7.27 -3.15
N SER A 162 -21.35 7.83 -4.28
CA SER A 162 -21.83 7.39 -5.59
C SER A 162 -21.33 5.99 -5.94
N MET A 163 -22.24 5.17 -6.45
CA MET A 163 -22.00 3.88 -7.09
C MET A 163 -22.58 3.93 -8.51
N GLY A 164 -21.78 3.64 -9.52
CA GLY A 164 -22.23 3.64 -10.92
C GLY A 164 -23.20 2.48 -11.20
N GLU A 165 -24.24 2.75 -11.98
CA GLU A 165 -25.22 1.72 -12.36
C GLU A 165 -24.58 0.62 -13.20
N TRP A 166 -24.98 -0.64 -12.96
CA TRP A 166 -24.48 -1.78 -13.71
C TRP A 166 -25.54 -2.32 -14.66
N SER A 167 -25.18 -2.46 -15.93
CA SER A 167 -26.00 -3.10 -16.96
C SER A 167 -25.66 -4.58 -17.08
N ALA A 168 -26.68 -5.43 -17.20
CA ALA A 168 -26.51 -6.84 -17.53
C ALA A 168 -25.90 -7.05 -18.94
N ASP A 169 -26.06 -6.07 -19.83
CA ASP A 169 -25.52 -6.08 -21.19
C ASP A 169 -24.10 -5.49 -21.28
N SER A 170 -23.50 -5.10 -20.15
CA SER A 170 -22.12 -4.60 -20.13
C SER A 170 -21.18 -5.63 -20.78
N LYS A 171 -20.31 -5.16 -21.66
CA LYS A 171 -19.26 -5.95 -22.31
C LYS A 171 -17.99 -6.07 -21.47
N THR A 172 -17.91 -5.36 -20.36
CA THR A 172 -16.71 -5.36 -19.50
C THR A 172 -16.38 -6.76 -18.98
N HIS A 173 -15.13 -7.17 -19.05
CA HIS A 173 -14.68 -8.46 -18.53
C HIS A 173 -13.19 -8.45 -18.25
N VAL A 174 -12.72 -9.37 -17.40
CA VAL A 174 -11.29 -9.64 -17.22
C VAL A 174 -10.83 -10.58 -18.34
N ALA A 175 -9.64 -10.33 -18.87
CA ALA A 175 -8.92 -11.25 -19.74
C ALA A 175 -7.62 -11.69 -19.06
N THR A 176 -7.36 -13.00 -19.03
CA THR A 176 -6.20 -13.61 -18.37
C THR A 176 -5.71 -14.83 -19.18
N MET A 177 -4.44 -15.21 -19.07
CA MET A 177 -3.83 -16.25 -19.89
C MET A 177 -4.38 -17.65 -19.58
N GLY A 178 -4.49 -17.99 -18.29
CA GLY A 178 -4.99 -19.29 -17.81
C GLY A 178 -4.13 -20.51 -18.17
N ARG A 179 -2.96 -20.31 -18.80
CA ARG A 179 -1.96 -21.32 -19.16
C ARG A 179 -0.62 -20.66 -19.43
N ASN A 180 0.47 -21.40 -19.17
CA ASN A 180 1.85 -20.93 -19.32
C ASN A 180 2.13 -19.59 -18.60
N ASP A 181 1.38 -19.32 -17.53
CA ASP A 181 1.50 -18.18 -16.64
C ASP A 181 2.03 -18.63 -15.27
N PHE A 182 2.21 -17.69 -14.33
CA PHE A 182 2.77 -18.05 -13.03
C PHE A 182 1.90 -19.05 -12.29
N ARG A 183 0.57 -18.91 -12.36
CA ARG A 183 -0.35 -19.87 -11.72
C ARG A 183 -0.17 -21.29 -12.27
N SER A 184 -0.22 -21.44 -13.58
CA SER A 184 -0.29 -22.76 -14.22
C SER A 184 1.05 -23.51 -14.25
N ASN A 185 2.16 -22.79 -14.12
CA ASN A 185 3.51 -23.36 -14.06
C ASN A 185 4.03 -23.56 -12.63
N GLU A 186 3.23 -23.27 -11.60
CA GLU A 186 3.69 -23.26 -10.21
C GLU A 186 4.00 -24.67 -9.68
N LEU A 187 5.17 -24.80 -9.06
CA LEU A 187 5.56 -25.92 -8.23
C LEU A 187 5.82 -25.42 -6.81
N SER A 188 5.44 -26.21 -5.80
CA SER A 188 5.62 -25.82 -4.39
C SER A 188 5.90 -27.03 -3.49
N THR A 189 6.65 -26.80 -2.42
CA THR A 189 6.94 -27.79 -1.38
C THR A 189 7.13 -27.14 -0.02
N THR A 190 6.95 -27.92 1.05
CA THR A 190 7.38 -27.56 2.40
C THR A 190 8.79 -28.09 2.65
N ILE A 191 9.68 -27.26 3.20
CA ILE A 191 11.06 -27.61 3.52
C ILE A 191 11.11 -28.48 4.78
N ASP A 192 11.70 -29.67 4.69
CA ASP A 192 11.79 -30.60 5.82
C ASP A 192 12.91 -30.25 6.83
N LYS A 193 13.97 -29.57 6.37
CA LYS A 193 15.14 -29.21 7.20
C LYS A 193 15.66 -27.84 6.82
N ALA A 194 16.01 -27.05 7.84
CA ALA A 194 16.64 -25.76 7.61
C ALA A 194 17.96 -25.91 6.82
N GLY A 195 18.22 -24.96 5.93
CA GLY A 195 19.36 -25.01 5.01
C GLY A 195 19.40 -23.80 4.09
N SER A 196 19.93 -23.98 2.88
CA SER A 196 19.89 -22.97 1.84
C SER A 196 19.62 -23.62 0.49
N LEU A 197 18.83 -22.94 -0.33
CA LEU A 197 18.60 -23.31 -1.72
C LEU A 197 19.53 -22.52 -2.65
N ARG A 198 19.86 -23.12 -3.79
CA ARG A 198 20.64 -22.50 -4.86
C ARG A 198 19.83 -22.52 -6.15
N ILE A 199 19.87 -21.41 -6.89
CA ILE A 199 19.12 -21.24 -8.15
C ILE A 199 20.11 -21.10 -9.30
N GLU A 200 20.03 -22.02 -10.26
CA GLU A 200 20.93 -22.09 -11.40
C GLU A 200 20.17 -22.27 -12.71
N HIS A 201 20.61 -21.59 -13.75
CA HIS A 201 20.16 -21.78 -15.12
C HIS A 201 21.19 -22.61 -15.89
N PHE A 202 20.74 -23.69 -16.52
CA PHE A 202 21.51 -24.56 -17.40
C PHE A 202 21.05 -24.34 -18.83
N ALA A 203 21.82 -23.56 -19.60
CA ALA A 203 21.52 -23.27 -20.99
C ALA A 203 21.76 -24.49 -21.89
N GLU A 204 21.07 -24.55 -23.03
CA GLU A 204 21.23 -25.65 -24.00
C GLU A 204 22.63 -25.73 -24.62
N ASP A 205 23.39 -24.62 -24.60
CA ASP A 205 24.79 -24.58 -25.07
C ASP A 205 25.81 -25.14 -24.06
N GLY A 206 25.34 -25.58 -22.89
CA GLY A 206 26.16 -26.11 -21.80
C GLY A 206 26.63 -25.06 -20.78
N THR A 207 26.32 -23.78 -20.97
CA THR A 207 26.62 -22.71 -20.01
C THR A 207 25.77 -22.86 -18.75
N THR A 208 26.39 -22.72 -17.57
CA THR A 208 25.68 -22.68 -16.29
C THR A 208 25.82 -21.31 -15.66
N THR A 209 24.68 -20.66 -15.40
CA THR A 209 24.60 -19.34 -14.78
C THR A 209 23.99 -19.47 -13.38
N VAL A 210 24.72 -19.02 -12.37
CA VAL A 210 24.18 -18.96 -10.99
C VAL A 210 23.32 -17.71 -10.87
N LEU A 211 22.00 -17.88 -10.93
CA LEU A 211 21.03 -16.79 -10.74
C LEU A 211 21.03 -16.34 -9.27
N ARG A 212 21.13 -17.29 -8.32
CA ARG A 212 21.24 -17.00 -6.90
C ARG A 212 22.02 -18.09 -6.16
N GLY A 213 23.15 -17.72 -5.57
CA GLY A 213 24.03 -18.68 -4.89
C GLY A 213 23.55 -19.17 -3.51
N SER A 214 22.64 -18.45 -2.85
CA SER A 214 22.10 -18.82 -1.54
C SER A 214 20.74 -18.17 -1.30
N VAL A 215 19.77 -18.99 -0.92
CA VAL A 215 18.44 -18.61 -0.42
C VAL A 215 18.20 -19.39 0.87
N PRO A 216 18.47 -18.77 2.05
CA PRO A 216 18.24 -19.42 3.32
C PRO A 216 16.78 -19.84 3.48
N VAL A 217 16.57 -21.06 3.96
CA VAL A 217 15.26 -21.65 4.25
C VAL A 217 15.24 -22.27 5.64
N LEU A 218 14.09 -22.21 6.30
CA LEU A 218 13.83 -22.80 7.60
C LEU A 218 13.06 -24.11 7.48
N GLU A 219 13.17 -24.96 8.50
CA GLU A 219 12.28 -26.12 8.64
C GLU A 219 10.81 -25.66 8.67
N GLY A 220 9.96 -26.33 7.90
CA GLY A 220 8.55 -26.01 7.75
C GLY A 220 8.24 -24.83 6.84
N GLU A 221 9.23 -24.12 6.30
CA GLU A 221 9.00 -23.03 5.34
C GLU A 221 8.41 -23.59 4.04
N VAL A 222 7.36 -22.95 3.49
CA VAL A 222 6.86 -23.27 2.15
C VAL A 222 7.64 -22.44 1.16
N VAL A 223 8.07 -23.09 0.09
CA VAL A 223 8.73 -22.46 -1.05
C VAL A 223 8.01 -22.88 -2.33
N ASP A 224 7.92 -21.94 -3.26
CA ASP A 224 7.28 -22.13 -4.55
C ASP A 224 8.13 -21.48 -5.63
N ALA A 225 8.16 -22.11 -6.81
CA ALA A 225 8.86 -21.62 -7.98
C ALA A 225 7.96 -21.74 -9.20
N THR A 226 8.05 -20.77 -10.09
CA THR A 226 7.19 -20.68 -11.27
C THR A 226 7.80 -19.77 -12.34
N PHE A 227 7.19 -19.73 -13.53
CA PHE A 227 7.57 -18.82 -14.60
C PHE A 227 6.37 -18.38 -15.45
N MET A 228 6.48 -17.20 -16.04
CA MET A 228 5.60 -16.67 -17.08
C MET A 228 6.30 -16.85 -18.42
N SER A 229 5.67 -17.56 -19.35
CA SER A 229 6.23 -17.72 -20.69
C SER A 229 6.07 -16.41 -21.48
N ARG A 230 7.19 -15.86 -21.97
CA ARG A 230 7.18 -14.66 -22.82
C ARG A 230 6.40 -14.90 -24.11
N ALA A 231 6.64 -16.02 -24.77
CA ALA A 231 5.99 -16.36 -26.02
C ALA A 231 4.46 -16.43 -25.84
N ALA A 232 3.99 -17.15 -24.82
CA ALA A 232 2.58 -17.26 -24.52
C ALA A 232 1.95 -15.91 -24.11
N LEU A 233 2.67 -15.09 -23.36
CA LEU A 233 2.23 -13.75 -22.97
C LEU A 233 2.06 -12.83 -24.19
N VAL A 234 3.03 -12.80 -25.09
CA VAL A 234 2.97 -11.96 -26.31
C VAL A 234 1.83 -12.41 -27.22
N ASP A 235 1.66 -13.72 -27.42
CA ASP A 235 0.55 -14.27 -28.20
C ASP A 235 -0.82 -13.92 -27.58
N PHE A 236 -0.94 -14.05 -26.26
CA PHE A 236 -2.13 -13.63 -25.51
C PHE A 236 -2.42 -12.14 -25.71
N LEU A 237 -1.42 -11.26 -25.52
CA LEU A 237 -1.59 -9.83 -25.67
C LEU A 237 -2.06 -9.45 -27.08
N HIS A 238 -1.47 -10.01 -28.14
CA HIS A 238 -1.95 -9.79 -29.50
C HIS A 238 -3.41 -10.23 -29.69
N GLY A 239 -3.76 -11.43 -29.19
CA GLY A 239 -5.13 -11.92 -29.25
C GLY A 239 -6.13 -11.01 -28.54
N GLU A 240 -5.79 -10.52 -27.34
CA GLU A 240 -6.67 -9.64 -26.56
C GLU A 240 -6.80 -8.22 -27.14
N ILE A 241 -5.74 -7.71 -27.77
CA ILE A 241 -5.78 -6.44 -28.52
C ILE A 241 -6.73 -6.55 -29.71
N GLU A 242 -6.62 -7.62 -30.49
CA GLU A 242 -7.53 -7.88 -31.62
C GLU A 242 -8.99 -8.09 -31.17
N ASP A 243 -9.19 -8.82 -30.06
CA ASP A 243 -10.51 -9.09 -29.52
C ASP A 243 -11.18 -7.82 -28.97
N ALA A 244 -10.43 -6.95 -28.28
CA ALA A 244 -10.95 -5.66 -27.82
C ALA A 244 -11.41 -4.78 -28.99
N MET A 245 -10.65 -4.76 -30.09
CA MET A 245 -11.01 -4.02 -31.30
C MET A 245 -12.30 -4.57 -31.93
N LYS A 246 -12.40 -5.89 -32.04
CA LYS A 246 -13.56 -6.57 -32.61
C LYS A 246 -14.84 -6.29 -31.81
N HIS A 247 -14.74 -6.21 -30.49
CA HIS A 247 -15.89 -6.00 -29.61
C HIS A 247 -16.20 -4.52 -29.34
N GLY A 248 -15.33 -3.61 -29.73
CA GLY A 248 -15.46 -2.17 -29.54
C GLY A 248 -15.41 -1.77 -28.06
N VAL A 249 -14.54 -2.43 -27.29
CA VAL A 249 -14.30 -2.14 -25.87
C VAL A 249 -12.91 -1.56 -25.69
N LEU A 250 -12.70 -0.78 -24.63
CA LEU A 250 -11.37 -0.30 -24.29
C LEU A 250 -10.43 -1.46 -24.00
N PHE A 251 -9.18 -1.35 -24.43
CA PHE A 251 -8.09 -2.17 -23.92
C PHE A 251 -7.52 -1.50 -22.67
N SER A 252 -7.49 -2.22 -21.54
CA SER A 252 -6.84 -1.75 -20.32
C SER A 252 -5.95 -2.83 -19.71
N LEU A 253 -4.76 -2.45 -19.26
CA LEU A 253 -3.77 -3.31 -18.62
C LEU A 253 -3.66 -2.96 -17.14
N HIS A 254 -3.82 -3.97 -16.28
CA HIS A 254 -3.83 -3.81 -14.84
C HIS A 254 -2.75 -4.67 -14.19
N LEU A 255 -1.67 -4.03 -13.76
CA LEU A 255 -0.50 -4.66 -13.13
C LEU A 255 -0.14 -3.96 -11.80
N LYS A 256 0.88 -4.43 -11.09
CA LYS A 256 1.38 -3.84 -9.84
C LYS A 256 2.86 -3.46 -9.95
N ALA A 257 3.24 -2.76 -11.04
CA ALA A 257 4.63 -2.46 -11.42
C ALA A 257 5.51 -1.85 -10.32
N THR A 258 4.96 -0.98 -9.47
CA THR A 258 5.71 -0.35 -8.37
C THR A 258 6.12 -1.34 -7.27
N MET A 259 5.25 -2.31 -6.96
CA MET A 259 5.50 -3.30 -5.91
C MET A 259 6.26 -4.50 -6.50
N MET A 260 5.75 -5.05 -7.60
CA MET A 260 6.39 -6.14 -8.35
C MET A 260 7.49 -5.62 -9.27
N LYS A 261 8.49 -4.96 -8.68
CA LYS A 261 9.52 -4.14 -9.35
C LYS A 261 10.40 -4.83 -10.41
N VAL A 262 10.30 -6.16 -10.55
CA VAL A 262 11.06 -6.92 -11.56
C VAL A 262 10.11 -7.47 -12.62
N SER A 263 9.15 -8.32 -12.22
CA SER A 263 8.24 -8.98 -13.16
C SER A 263 7.38 -7.98 -13.92
N ASP A 264 6.61 -7.17 -13.21
CA ASP A 264 5.50 -6.41 -13.81
C ASP A 264 5.97 -5.33 -14.79
N PRO A 265 7.11 -4.63 -14.59
CA PRO A 265 7.69 -3.78 -15.63
C PRO A 265 8.01 -4.54 -16.94
N ILE A 266 8.50 -5.79 -16.87
CA ILE A 266 8.77 -6.62 -18.06
C ILE A 266 7.45 -6.96 -18.77
N LEU A 267 6.45 -7.41 -18.01
CA LEU A 267 5.10 -7.71 -18.54
C LEU A 267 4.48 -6.46 -19.19
N PHE A 268 4.63 -5.29 -18.57
CA PHE A 268 4.19 -4.00 -19.12
C PHE A 268 4.91 -3.67 -20.43
N GLY A 269 6.23 -3.86 -20.47
CA GLY A 269 7.03 -3.64 -21.67
C GLY A 269 6.57 -4.52 -22.84
N HIS A 270 6.22 -5.78 -22.59
CA HIS A 270 5.63 -6.65 -23.61
C HIS A 270 4.28 -6.15 -24.11
N ALA A 271 3.41 -5.61 -23.23
CA ALA A 271 2.15 -5.02 -23.65
C ALA A 271 2.32 -3.76 -24.52
N VAL A 272 3.28 -2.89 -24.19
CA VAL A 272 3.65 -1.73 -25.02
C VAL A 272 4.14 -2.20 -26.40
N LYS A 273 5.07 -3.16 -26.44
CA LYS A 273 5.58 -3.72 -27.70
C LYS A 273 4.49 -4.37 -28.52
N ALA A 274 3.59 -5.15 -27.91
CA ALA A 274 2.49 -5.83 -28.59
C ALA A 274 1.50 -4.83 -29.22
N PHE A 275 1.15 -3.75 -28.50
CA PHE A 275 0.22 -2.74 -29.02
C PHE A 275 0.80 -1.97 -30.21
N PHE A 276 2.08 -1.55 -30.11
CA PHE A 276 2.77 -0.75 -31.12
C PHE A 276 3.71 -1.57 -32.02
N GLN A 277 3.48 -2.89 -32.13
CA GLN A 277 4.37 -3.82 -32.83
C GLN A 277 4.83 -3.30 -34.22
N PRO A 278 3.95 -2.78 -35.11
CA PRO A 278 4.38 -2.33 -36.43
C PRO A 278 5.43 -1.19 -36.41
N VAL A 279 5.44 -0.37 -35.35
CA VAL A 279 6.41 0.73 -35.17
C VAL A 279 7.74 0.16 -34.67
N PHE A 280 7.70 -0.73 -33.67
CA PHE A 280 8.90 -1.40 -33.16
C PHE A 280 9.59 -2.25 -34.23
N ASP A 281 8.84 -3.02 -35.02
CA ASP A 281 9.39 -3.85 -36.11
C ASP A 281 10.06 -3.00 -37.21
N ARG A 282 9.55 -1.79 -37.46
CA ARG A 282 10.11 -0.88 -38.49
C ARG A 282 11.40 -0.21 -38.05
N HIS A 283 11.50 0.14 -36.76
CA HIS A 283 12.57 0.96 -36.21
C HIS A 283 13.49 0.20 -35.25
N GLU A 284 13.44 -1.14 -35.22
CA GLU A 284 14.20 -2.01 -34.31
C GLU A 284 15.65 -1.57 -34.09
N LYS A 285 16.44 -1.46 -35.17
CA LYS A 285 17.85 -1.05 -35.10
C LYS A 285 18.07 0.36 -34.54
N LEU A 286 17.14 1.28 -34.82
CA LEU A 286 17.20 2.65 -34.32
C LEU A 286 16.90 2.66 -32.82
N PHE A 287 15.87 1.94 -32.41
CA PHE A 287 15.45 1.85 -31.01
C PHE A 287 16.48 1.12 -30.14
N ASP A 288 17.16 0.10 -30.67
CA ASP A 288 18.31 -0.53 -30.01
C ASP A 288 19.46 0.47 -29.82
N GLY A 289 19.76 1.27 -30.84
CA GLY A 289 20.81 2.30 -30.77
C GLY A 289 20.50 3.43 -29.80
N LEU A 290 19.22 3.74 -29.59
CA LEU A 290 18.74 4.72 -28.60
C LEU A 290 18.62 4.14 -27.18
N GLY A 291 18.80 2.83 -27.00
CA GLY A 291 18.61 2.17 -25.70
C GLY A 291 17.17 2.24 -25.19
N ILE A 292 16.17 2.16 -26.08
CA ILE A 292 14.76 2.24 -25.69
C ILE A 292 14.39 1.09 -24.76
N ASN A 293 13.86 1.44 -23.58
CA ASN A 293 13.36 0.48 -22.62
C ASN A 293 11.84 0.62 -22.41
N THR A 294 11.08 -0.28 -23.03
CA THR A 294 9.62 -0.31 -22.94
C THR A 294 9.10 -0.66 -21.55
N ASN A 295 9.93 -1.22 -20.67
CA ASN A 295 9.53 -1.55 -19.29
C ASN A 295 9.23 -0.28 -18.47
N ASN A 296 9.71 0.89 -18.94
CA ASN A 296 9.40 2.20 -18.38
C ASN A 296 8.19 2.88 -19.05
N GLY A 297 7.54 2.19 -19.99
CA GLY A 297 6.34 2.63 -20.70
C GLY A 297 6.56 3.57 -21.89
N LEU A 298 5.48 3.87 -22.60
CA LEU A 298 5.50 4.67 -23.83
C LEU A 298 6.07 6.08 -23.60
N ALA A 299 5.87 6.68 -22.43
CA ALA A 299 6.44 8.00 -22.12
C ALA A 299 7.97 7.99 -22.20
N SER A 300 8.62 6.92 -21.74
CA SER A 300 10.08 6.76 -21.84
C SER A 300 10.52 6.57 -23.29
N VAL A 301 9.74 5.85 -24.10
CA VAL A 301 10.00 5.65 -25.53
C VAL A 301 9.95 6.99 -26.26
N LEU A 302 8.86 7.75 -26.09
CA LEU A 302 8.67 9.05 -26.72
C LEU A 302 9.74 10.07 -26.27
N SER A 303 10.13 10.04 -25.00
CA SER A 303 11.19 10.92 -24.49
C SER A 303 12.54 10.66 -25.17
N ALA A 304 12.88 9.39 -25.45
CA ALA A 304 14.14 9.04 -26.12
C ALA A 304 14.19 9.51 -27.57
N LEU A 305 13.04 9.73 -28.23
CA LEU A 305 12.99 10.26 -29.60
C LEU A 305 13.46 11.72 -29.68
N HIS A 306 13.56 12.45 -28.57
CA HIS A 306 14.13 13.80 -28.56
C HIS A 306 15.63 13.84 -28.88
N ASP A 307 16.33 12.70 -28.81
CA ASP A 307 17.73 12.58 -29.22
C ASP A 307 17.90 12.46 -30.75
N LEU A 308 16.80 12.33 -31.50
CA LEU A 308 16.76 12.32 -32.96
C LEU A 308 16.57 13.73 -33.54
N ASP A 309 16.87 13.90 -34.83
CA ASP A 309 16.47 15.12 -35.53
C ASP A 309 14.94 15.21 -35.68
N ASP A 310 14.45 16.45 -35.84
CA ASP A 310 13.01 16.75 -35.84
C ASP A 310 12.24 15.98 -36.92
N ALA A 311 12.86 15.66 -38.06
CA ALA A 311 12.18 14.95 -39.14
C ALA A 311 11.90 13.49 -38.75
N HIS A 312 12.92 12.77 -38.27
CA HIS A 312 12.76 11.39 -37.79
C HIS A 312 11.89 11.32 -36.54
N ARG A 313 12.03 12.26 -35.59
CA ARG A 313 11.17 12.31 -34.40
C ARG A 313 9.70 12.44 -34.80
N THR A 314 9.37 13.42 -35.65
CA THR A 314 7.98 13.68 -36.06
C THR A 314 7.40 12.51 -36.85
N GLU A 315 8.19 11.85 -37.69
CA GLU A 315 7.78 10.65 -38.44
C GLU A 315 7.38 9.52 -37.49
N ILE A 316 8.25 9.20 -36.52
CA ILE A 316 8.02 8.10 -35.57
C ILE A 316 6.85 8.43 -34.62
N GLU A 317 6.76 9.67 -34.12
CA GLU A 317 5.62 10.12 -33.30
C GLU A 317 4.28 9.98 -34.06
N ALA A 318 4.26 10.31 -35.36
CA ALA A 318 3.08 10.13 -36.20
C ALA A 318 2.73 8.65 -36.41
N GLU A 319 3.71 7.75 -36.50
CA GLU A 319 3.47 6.30 -36.57
C GLU A 319 2.85 5.76 -35.27
N PHE A 320 3.34 6.20 -34.10
CA PHE A 320 2.72 5.87 -32.81
C PHE A 320 1.28 6.40 -32.72
N ALA A 321 1.04 7.64 -33.16
CA ALA A 321 -0.31 8.22 -33.21
C ALA A 321 -1.25 7.41 -34.14
N ALA A 322 -0.75 6.99 -35.30
CA ALA A 322 -1.52 6.19 -36.26
C ALA A 322 -1.92 4.81 -35.71
N MET A 323 -1.16 4.25 -34.76
CA MET A 323 -1.55 2.98 -34.11
C MET A 323 -2.83 3.13 -33.31
N TYR A 324 -3.10 4.26 -32.67
CA TYR A 324 -4.36 4.47 -31.95
C TYR A 324 -5.59 4.51 -32.89
N GLU A 325 -5.40 4.82 -34.18
CA GLU A 325 -6.49 4.75 -35.17
C GLU A 325 -6.69 3.33 -35.74
N GLN A 326 -5.68 2.46 -35.63
CA GLN A 326 -5.64 1.13 -36.24
C GLN A 326 -5.85 -0.02 -35.24
N ARG A 327 -5.80 0.28 -33.94
CA ARG A 327 -5.88 -0.66 -32.80
C ARG A 327 -7.12 -0.31 -31.94
N PRO A 328 -7.50 -1.12 -30.94
CA PRO A 328 -8.59 -0.71 -30.05
C PRO A 328 -8.25 0.58 -29.31
N ASP A 329 -9.29 1.32 -28.95
CA ASP A 329 -9.17 2.42 -27.99
C ASP A 329 -8.54 1.91 -26.68
N VAL A 330 -7.65 2.71 -26.09
CA VAL A 330 -6.96 2.38 -24.84
C VAL A 330 -7.55 3.20 -23.71
N ALA A 331 -7.67 2.61 -22.52
CA ALA A 331 -8.08 3.36 -21.34
C ALA A 331 -7.13 4.55 -21.05
N MET A 332 -7.71 5.66 -20.61
CA MET A 332 -7.00 6.92 -20.36
C MET A 332 -6.75 7.13 -18.87
N VAL A 333 -5.52 7.53 -18.54
CA VAL A 333 -5.16 8.09 -17.22
C VAL A 333 -5.53 9.57 -17.18
N ASN A 334 -5.28 10.27 -18.28
CA ASN A 334 -5.67 11.67 -18.47
C ASN A 334 -5.98 11.93 -19.95
N SER A 335 -7.27 11.98 -20.31
CA SER A 335 -7.74 12.20 -21.68
C SER A 335 -7.34 13.57 -22.22
N ASP A 336 -7.40 14.64 -21.41
CA ASP A 336 -7.07 16.00 -21.83
C ASP A 336 -5.60 16.16 -22.24
N LYS A 337 -4.73 15.32 -21.70
CA LYS A 337 -3.28 15.30 -21.99
C LYS A 337 -2.85 14.15 -22.89
N GLY A 338 -3.79 13.32 -23.35
CA GLY A 338 -3.47 12.14 -24.16
C GLY A 338 -2.70 11.05 -23.41
N ILE A 339 -2.71 11.04 -22.08
CA ILE A 339 -1.98 10.04 -21.28
C ILE A 339 -2.83 8.77 -21.17
N THR A 340 -2.38 7.72 -21.84
CA THR A 340 -3.01 6.39 -21.88
C THR A 340 -2.49 5.46 -20.78
N ASN A 341 -3.18 4.35 -20.56
CA ASN A 341 -2.78 3.25 -19.68
C ASN A 341 -1.37 2.70 -19.99
N LEU A 342 -0.87 2.86 -21.22
CA LEU A 342 0.43 2.37 -21.67
C LEU A 342 1.59 3.39 -21.51
N HIS A 343 1.31 4.58 -20.99
CA HIS A 343 2.32 5.64 -20.84
C HIS A 343 3.33 5.35 -19.73
N VAL A 344 2.84 5.04 -18.52
CA VAL A 344 3.68 4.86 -17.33
C VAL A 344 3.20 3.61 -16.56
N PRO A 345 4.09 2.63 -16.27
CA PRO A 345 3.71 1.37 -15.62
C PRO A 345 3.03 1.51 -14.26
N SER A 346 3.33 2.60 -13.54
CA SER A 346 2.83 2.86 -12.19
C SER A 346 1.51 3.64 -12.15
N ASP A 347 0.99 4.12 -13.28
CA ASP A 347 -0.21 4.98 -13.28
C ASP A 347 -1.49 4.19 -13.04
N VAL A 348 -1.58 2.97 -13.58
CA VAL A 348 -2.73 2.07 -13.45
C VAL A 348 -2.33 0.85 -12.65
N ILE A 349 -2.65 0.87 -11.36
CA ILE A 349 -2.25 -0.17 -10.40
C ILE A 349 -3.45 -1.07 -10.11
N VAL A 350 -3.33 -2.38 -10.29
CA VAL A 350 -4.44 -3.34 -10.34
C VAL A 350 -5.41 -3.29 -9.15
N ASP A 351 -4.89 -3.23 -7.93
CA ASP A 351 -5.65 -3.15 -6.68
C ASP A 351 -6.49 -1.88 -6.55
N ALA A 352 -6.04 -0.75 -7.07
CA ALA A 352 -6.80 0.51 -7.02
C ALA A 352 -7.67 0.72 -8.27
N SER A 353 -7.15 0.35 -9.44
CA SER A 353 -7.80 0.56 -10.74
C SER A 353 -8.98 -0.37 -10.96
N MET A 354 -8.89 -1.64 -10.55
CA MET A 354 -9.99 -2.59 -10.72
C MET A 354 -11.21 -2.23 -9.86
N PRO A 355 -11.09 -1.90 -8.56
CA PRO A 355 -12.23 -1.41 -7.78
C PRO A 355 -12.79 -0.08 -8.28
N ALA A 356 -11.94 0.84 -8.74
CA ALA A 356 -12.39 2.11 -9.31
C ALA A 356 -13.23 1.89 -10.58
N MET A 357 -12.80 0.98 -11.45
CA MET A 357 -13.54 0.57 -12.65
C MET A 357 -14.85 -0.13 -12.26
N ILE A 358 -14.82 -1.07 -11.30
CA ILE A 358 -16.02 -1.79 -10.85
C ILE A 358 -17.05 -0.83 -10.23
N ARG A 359 -16.60 0.12 -9.40
CA ARG A 359 -17.46 1.17 -8.82
C ARG A 359 -18.05 2.08 -9.90
N SER A 360 -17.34 2.32 -10.98
CA SER A 360 -17.74 3.22 -12.08
C SER A 360 -18.44 2.47 -13.20
N SER A 361 -19.47 1.67 -12.86
CA SER A 361 -20.28 0.91 -13.83
C SER A 361 -19.55 -0.17 -14.62
N GLY A 362 -18.36 -0.57 -14.20
CA GLY A 362 -17.49 -1.46 -14.97
C GLY A 362 -16.75 -0.73 -16.10
N GLN A 363 -16.57 0.59 -16.02
CA GLN A 363 -16.10 1.40 -17.13
C GLN A 363 -14.82 2.18 -16.80
N MET A 364 -14.07 2.52 -17.85
CA MET A 364 -12.89 3.38 -17.77
C MET A 364 -13.02 4.54 -18.77
N TRP A 365 -12.17 5.57 -18.59
CA TRP A 365 -12.19 6.76 -19.44
C TRP A 365 -11.58 6.46 -20.81
N ASN A 366 -12.27 6.85 -21.88
CA ASN A 366 -11.77 6.82 -23.25
C ASN A 366 -11.13 8.16 -23.66
N ALA A 367 -10.61 8.26 -24.89
CA ALA A 367 -9.95 9.45 -25.41
C ALA A 367 -10.85 10.70 -25.43
N ASP A 368 -12.17 10.54 -25.54
CA ASP A 368 -13.16 11.62 -25.48
C ASP A 368 -13.47 12.09 -24.04
N GLY A 369 -12.81 11.52 -23.03
CA GLY A 369 -13.11 11.81 -21.63
C GLY A 369 -14.48 11.29 -21.20
N LYS A 370 -14.93 10.15 -21.74
CA LYS A 370 -16.19 9.48 -21.39
C LYS A 370 -15.94 8.08 -20.85
N LEU A 371 -16.83 7.60 -19.99
CA LEU A 371 -16.79 6.23 -19.50
C LEU A 371 -17.25 5.26 -20.60
N GLN A 372 -16.51 4.15 -20.77
CA GLN A 372 -16.77 3.09 -21.73
C GLN A 372 -16.40 1.72 -21.15
N ASP A 373 -17.13 0.68 -21.57
CA ASP A 373 -16.84 -0.71 -21.21
C ASP A 373 -15.42 -1.10 -21.63
N THR A 374 -14.76 -1.92 -20.81
CA THR A 374 -13.34 -2.26 -20.97
C THR A 374 -13.07 -3.75 -20.88
N LYS A 375 -12.09 -4.22 -21.64
CA LYS A 375 -11.40 -5.50 -21.42
C LYS A 375 -10.24 -5.24 -20.47
N ALA A 376 -10.40 -5.68 -19.23
CA ALA A 376 -9.40 -5.54 -18.18
C ALA A 376 -8.39 -6.69 -18.24
N VAL A 377 -7.26 -6.46 -18.88
CA VAL A 377 -6.20 -7.44 -19.07
C VAL A 377 -5.37 -7.58 -17.79
N ILE A 378 -5.41 -8.78 -17.21
CA ILE A 378 -4.63 -9.23 -16.06
C ILE A 378 -3.96 -10.54 -16.50
N PRO A 379 -2.72 -10.50 -17.03
CA PRO A 379 -2.13 -11.66 -17.70
C PRO A 379 -2.06 -12.92 -16.83
N ASP A 380 -1.60 -12.79 -15.59
CA ASP A 380 -1.51 -13.90 -14.65
C ASP A 380 -2.88 -14.28 -14.06
N SER A 381 -3.19 -15.57 -14.05
CA SER A 381 -4.49 -16.09 -13.60
C SER A 381 -4.60 -16.37 -12.11
N SER A 382 -3.55 -16.13 -11.30
CA SER A 382 -3.58 -16.42 -9.86
C SER A 382 -4.71 -15.70 -9.13
N TYR A 383 -4.93 -14.42 -9.48
CA TYR A 383 -5.90 -13.55 -8.78
C TYR A 383 -6.98 -12.97 -9.70
N ALA A 384 -6.87 -13.15 -11.02
CA ALA A 384 -7.89 -12.73 -11.99
C ALA A 384 -9.32 -13.21 -11.63
N PRO A 385 -9.54 -14.42 -11.06
CA PRO A 385 -10.88 -14.87 -10.67
C PRO A 385 -11.62 -13.97 -9.68
N LEU A 386 -10.91 -13.22 -8.82
CA LEU A 386 -11.49 -12.23 -7.91
C LEU A 386 -12.31 -11.19 -8.69
N TYR A 387 -11.66 -10.52 -9.63
CA TYR A 387 -12.28 -9.42 -10.34
C TYR A 387 -13.27 -9.90 -11.40
N GLU A 388 -13.01 -11.05 -12.02
CA GLU A 388 -13.96 -11.66 -12.95
C GLU A 388 -15.29 -11.97 -12.24
N GLU A 389 -15.23 -12.59 -11.05
CA GLU A 389 -16.44 -12.89 -10.28
C GLU A 389 -17.12 -11.63 -9.76
N ALA A 390 -16.36 -10.61 -9.34
CA ALA A 390 -16.92 -9.32 -8.94
C ALA A 390 -17.68 -8.65 -10.09
N ILE A 391 -17.12 -8.62 -11.31
CA ILE A 391 -17.80 -8.07 -12.50
C ILE A 391 -19.05 -8.89 -12.83
N ALA A 392 -18.94 -10.22 -12.86
CA ALA A 392 -20.07 -11.11 -13.13
C ALA A 392 -21.20 -10.94 -12.11
N PHE A 393 -20.85 -10.75 -10.84
CA PHE A 393 -21.81 -10.47 -9.78
C PHE A 393 -22.56 -9.17 -10.05
N HIS A 394 -21.86 -8.07 -10.34
CA HIS A 394 -22.49 -6.76 -10.54
C HIS A 394 -23.35 -6.70 -11.81
N LYS A 395 -22.93 -7.33 -12.92
CA LYS A 395 -23.79 -7.48 -14.11
C LYS A 395 -25.12 -8.16 -13.79
N LYS A 396 -25.10 -9.18 -12.93
CA LYS A 396 -26.30 -9.92 -12.53
C LYS A 396 -27.14 -9.19 -11.48
N ASN A 397 -26.49 -8.46 -10.58
CA ASN A 397 -27.11 -7.99 -9.32
C ASN A 397 -27.31 -6.49 -9.23
N GLY A 398 -26.80 -5.72 -10.20
CA GLY A 398 -26.69 -4.27 -10.11
C GLY A 398 -25.54 -3.84 -9.19
N ALA A 399 -25.44 -2.52 -8.98
CA ALA A 399 -24.51 -1.93 -8.03
C ALA A 399 -24.89 -2.27 -6.58
N PHE A 400 -23.90 -2.22 -5.68
CA PHE A 400 -24.17 -2.27 -4.24
C PHE A 400 -24.86 -1.00 -3.74
N ASP A 401 -25.61 -1.15 -2.65
CA ASP A 401 -26.17 -0.04 -1.87
C ASP A 401 -25.33 0.15 -0.59
N PRO A 402 -24.53 1.23 -0.48
CA PRO A 402 -23.71 1.53 0.70
C PRO A 402 -24.51 1.66 2.01
N THR A 403 -25.81 1.94 1.93
CA THR A 403 -26.66 2.13 3.12
C THR A 403 -27.05 0.81 3.78
N THR A 404 -27.08 -0.30 3.02
CA THR A 404 -27.53 -1.61 3.52
C THR A 404 -26.46 -2.69 3.45
N MET A 405 -25.43 -2.55 2.61
CA MET A 405 -24.44 -3.59 2.40
C MET A 405 -23.63 -3.91 3.67
N GLY A 406 -23.26 -5.19 3.81
CA GLY A 406 -22.38 -5.68 4.86
C GLY A 406 -20.94 -5.20 4.69
N THR A 407 -20.01 -5.86 5.38
CA THR A 407 -18.57 -5.59 5.28
C THR A 407 -17.73 -6.85 5.12
N VAL A 408 -16.62 -6.72 4.41
CA VAL A 408 -15.66 -7.80 4.21
C VAL A 408 -14.27 -7.37 4.72
N PRO A 409 -13.99 -7.53 6.03
CA PRO A 409 -12.63 -7.31 6.56
C PRO A 409 -11.65 -8.39 6.05
N ASN A 410 -10.36 -8.14 6.23
CA ASN A 410 -9.30 -9.04 5.81
C ASN A 410 -8.32 -9.37 6.95
N VAL A 411 -8.01 -10.66 7.07
CA VAL A 411 -6.87 -11.19 7.81
C VAL A 411 -5.84 -11.69 6.81
N GLY A 412 -4.76 -10.91 6.66
CA GLY A 412 -3.79 -11.10 5.59
C GLY A 412 -2.43 -11.62 6.06
N LEU A 413 -1.97 -12.71 5.44
CA LEU A 413 -0.62 -13.23 5.63
C LEU A 413 0.41 -12.29 5.01
N MET A 414 1.33 -11.75 5.80
CA MET A 414 2.34 -10.81 5.29
C MET A 414 3.65 -10.75 6.06
N ALA A 415 3.67 -11.29 7.29
CA ALA A 415 4.83 -11.19 8.17
C ALA A 415 6.09 -11.73 7.47
N GLN A 416 7.23 -11.07 7.69
CA GLN A 416 8.53 -11.50 7.18
C GLN A 416 8.62 -11.62 5.65
N LYS A 417 7.91 -10.73 4.93
CA LYS A 417 7.88 -10.65 3.45
C LYS A 417 7.34 -11.94 2.82
N ALA A 418 6.24 -12.45 3.34
CA ALA A 418 5.59 -13.65 2.83
C ALA A 418 5.26 -13.56 1.32
N GLU A 419 5.44 -14.67 0.62
CA GLU A 419 4.98 -14.90 -0.76
C GLU A 419 5.63 -13.93 -1.76
N GLU A 420 4.88 -13.37 -2.72
CA GLU A 420 5.40 -12.58 -3.85
C GLU A 420 6.17 -11.34 -3.39
N TYR A 421 5.81 -10.73 -2.27
CA TYR A 421 6.47 -9.52 -1.75
C TYR A 421 7.90 -9.80 -1.30
N GLY A 422 8.25 -11.08 -1.06
CA GLY A 422 9.61 -11.53 -0.79
C GLY A 422 10.38 -11.97 -2.03
N SER A 423 9.76 -12.02 -3.21
CA SER A 423 10.32 -12.68 -4.41
C SER A 423 11.28 -11.83 -5.24
N HIS A 424 11.36 -10.51 -5.01
CA HIS A 424 12.04 -9.61 -5.94
C HIS A 424 13.53 -9.93 -6.17
N ASN A 425 14.23 -10.43 -5.16
CA ASN A 425 15.63 -10.82 -5.25
C ASN A 425 15.85 -12.26 -5.75
N LYS A 426 14.76 -12.90 -6.18
CA LYS A 426 14.63 -14.27 -6.72
C LYS A 426 13.75 -14.29 -7.97
N THR A 427 13.63 -13.15 -8.66
CA THR A 427 12.90 -13.01 -9.92
C THR A 427 13.90 -12.65 -11.00
N PHE A 428 13.86 -13.34 -12.14
CA PHE A 428 14.85 -13.23 -13.21
C PHE A 428 14.16 -13.25 -14.57
N GLU A 429 14.58 -12.37 -15.48
CA GLU A 429 14.34 -12.53 -16.91
C GLU A 429 15.40 -13.50 -17.45
N ILE A 430 14.97 -14.56 -18.11
CA ILE A 430 15.87 -15.62 -18.60
C ILE A 430 16.51 -15.18 -19.91
N GLU A 431 17.84 -15.25 -20.01
CA GLU A 431 18.60 -14.74 -21.16
C GLU A 431 18.76 -15.75 -22.32
N SER A 432 18.40 -17.02 -22.10
CA SER A 432 18.53 -18.07 -23.11
C SER A 432 17.72 -19.30 -22.77
N GLN A 433 17.39 -20.10 -23.78
CA GLN A 433 16.66 -21.36 -23.59
C GLN A 433 17.47 -22.35 -22.75
N GLY A 434 16.78 -23.05 -21.85
CA GLY A 434 17.42 -24.00 -20.97
C GLY A 434 16.51 -24.48 -19.84
N VAL A 435 17.14 -24.78 -18.71
CA VAL A 435 16.45 -25.30 -17.52
C VAL A 435 16.89 -24.51 -16.30
N VAL A 436 15.94 -23.95 -15.57
CA VAL A 436 16.19 -23.41 -14.22
C VAL A 436 15.97 -24.53 -13.20
N ARG A 437 17.00 -24.80 -12.39
CA ARG A 437 16.92 -25.72 -11.25
C ARG A 437 17.09 -24.99 -9.94
N VAL A 438 16.32 -25.44 -8.96
CA VAL A 438 16.52 -25.11 -7.56
C VAL A 438 17.04 -26.36 -6.87
N THR A 439 18.22 -26.28 -6.25
CA THR A 439 18.84 -27.37 -5.51
C THR A 439 18.98 -27.04 -4.03
N ASP A 440 18.91 -28.05 -3.17
CA ASP A 440 19.16 -27.91 -1.75
C ASP A 440 20.67 -27.99 -1.41
N ALA A 441 20.98 -27.99 -0.11
CA ALA A 441 22.36 -28.05 0.38
C ALA A 441 23.06 -29.40 0.12
N ASP A 442 22.30 -30.48 -0.09
CA ASP A 442 22.82 -31.81 -0.42
C ASP A 442 22.99 -31.99 -1.95
N GLY A 443 22.53 -31.02 -2.74
CA GLY A 443 22.60 -31.01 -4.20
C GLY A 443 21.40 -31.69 -4.87
N GLU A 444 20.36 -32.04 -4.11
CA GLU A 444 19.14 -32.63 -4.63
C GLU A 444 18.27 -31.57 -5.29
N VAL A 445 17.63 -31.92 -6.41
CA VAL A 445 16.76 -31.00 -7.16
C VAL A 445 15.41 -30.89 -6.45
N VAL A 446 15.08 -29.68 -6.01
CA VAL A 446 13.80 -29.34 -5.41
C VAL A 446 12.78 -28.96 -6.48
N PHE A 447 13.18 -28.09 -7.43
CA PHE A 447 12.34 -27.67 -8.55
C PHE A 447 13.13 -27.67 -9.85
N GLU A 448 12.46 -27.95 -10.97
CA GLU A 448 13.02 -27.89 -12.31
C GLU A 448 11.97 -27.30 -13.26
N HIS A 449 12.34 -26.25 -14.01
CA HIS A 449 11.50 -25.65 -15.04
C HIS A 449 12.28 -25.55 -16.34
N ARG A 450 11.70 -26.01 -17.44
CA ARG A 450 12.20 -25.66 -18.78
C ARG A 450 11.72 -24.26 -19.11
N VAL A 451 12.65 -23.41 -19.52
CA VAL A 451 12.41 -21.98 -19.77
C VAL A 451 12.99 -21.57 -21.11
N GLU A 452 12.44 -20.50 -21.68
CA GLU A 452 12.87 -19.89 -22.92
C GLU A 452 13.44 -18.47 -22.71
N ASP A 453 14.06 -17.94 -23.76
CA ASP A 453 14.56 -16.56 -23.76
C ASP A 453 13.42 -15.54 -23.52
N GLY A 454 13.66 -14.65 -22.56
CA GLY A 454 12.74 -13.62 -22.08
C GLY A 454 11.64 -14.12 -21.13
N ASP A 455 11.58 -15.41 -20.80
CA ASP A 455 10.66 -15.89 -19.77
C ASP A 455 10.98 -15.21 -18.43
N VAL A 456 9.94 -14.89 -17.66
CA VAL A 456 10.10 -14.34 -16.31
C VAL A 456 9.96 -15.46 -15.32
N TRP A 457 11.05 -15.87 -14.68
CA TRP A 457 11.06 -16.90 -13.64
C TRP A 457 11.09 -16.27 -12.24
N ARG A 458 10.38 -16.85 -11.27
CA ARG A 458 10.39 -16.37 -9.87
C ARG A 458 10.32 -17.50 -8.84
N MET A 459 10.81 -17.22 -7.64
CA MET A 459 10.65 -18.07 -6.45
C MET A 459 10.17 -17.26 -5.25
N CYS A 460 9.17 -17.76 -4.51
CA CYS A 460 8.65 -17.16 -3.28
C CYS A 460 8.94 -18.03 -2.05
N GLN A 461 8.73 -17.44 -0.88
CA GLN A 461 8.97 -18.07 0.42
C GLN A 461 7.91 -17.61 1.42
N VAL A 462 7.42 -18.53 2.25
CA VAL A 462 6.60 -18.19 3.41
C VAL A 462 6.94 -19.09 4.59
N LYS A 463 7.33 -18.45 5.69
CA LYS A 463 7.79 -19.14 6.89
C LYS A 463 6.62 -19.71 7.68
N ASP A 464 6.88 -20.82 8.36
CA ASP A 464 5.85 -21.53 9.12
C ASP A 464 5.26 -20.69 10.27
N ALA A 465 6.11 -19.95 10.99
CA ALA A 465 5.67 -19.12 12.12
C ALA A 465 4.68 -18.02 11.70
N PRO A 466 4.92 -17.24 10.62
CA PRO A 466 3.90 -16.38 10.01
C PRO A 466 2.57 -17.07 9.68
N ILE A 467 2.59 -18.29 9.14
CA ILE A 467 1.36 -19.03 8.79
C ILE A 467 0.57 -19.40 10.05
N ARG A 468 1.26 -19.88 11.09
CA ARG A 468 0.65 -20.22 12.37
C ARG A 468 0.00 -19.00 13.03
N ASP A 469 0.70 -17.87 13.04
CA ASP A 469 0.17 -16.61 13.56
C ASP A 469 -1.04 -16.12 12.74
N TRP A 470 -1.00 -16.25 11.43
CA TRP A 470 -2.11 -15.89 10.54
C TRP A 470 -3.38 -16.70 10.82
N VAL A 471 -3.25 -18.02 11.03
CA VAL A 471 -4.38 -18.89 11.42
C VAL A 471 -4.92 -18.50 12.80
N LYS A 472 -4.04 -18.24 13.78
CA LYS A 472 -4.42 -17.75 15.11
C LYS A 472 -5.20 -16.43 15.01
N LEU A 473 -4.74 -15.49 14.19
CA LEU A 473 -5.40 -14.20 14.00
C LEU A 473 -6.79 -14.37 13.38
N ALA A 474 -6.92 -15.26 12.39
CA ALA A 474 -8.21 -15.58 11.76
C ALA A 474 -9.24 -16.10 12.78
N VAL A 475 -8.85 -17.08 13.61
CA VAL A 475 -9.70 -17.62 14.68
C VAL A 475 -10.05 -16.53 15.70
N THR A 476 -9.06 -15.72 16.09
CA THR A 476 -9.26 -14.62 17.05
C THR A 476 -10.29 -13.61 16.54
N ARG A 477 -10.22 -13.22 15.25
CA ARG A 477 -11.18 -12.31 14.64
C ARG A 477 -12.56 -12.93 14.45
N ALA A 478 -12.63 -14.18 14.00
CA ALA A 478 -13.90 -14.91 13.88
C ALA A 478 -14.63 -14.99 15.22
N ARG A 479 -13.90 -15.30 16.29
CA ARG A 479 -14.44 -15.34 17.66
C ARG A 479 -14.88 -13.99 18.18
N ALA A 480 -14.08 -12.95 17.98
CA ALA A 480 -14.38 -11.59 18.45
C ALA A 480 -15.65 -11.00 17.77
N THR A 481 -15.94 -11.42 16.55
CA THR A 481 -17.04 -10.84 15.75
C THR A 481 -18.25 -11.77 15.60
N GLY A 482 -18.06 -13.08 15.76
CA GLY A 482 -19.05 -14.10 15.42
C GLY A 482 -19.32 -14.22 13.92
N TRP A 483 -18.48 -13.63 13.05
CA TRP A 483 -18.67 -13.67 11.59
C TRP A 483 -17.99 -14.90 10.99
N PRO A 484 -18.53 -15.46 9.89
CA PRO A 484 -17.85 -16.49 9.13
C PRO A 484 -16.48 -16.01 8.63
N ALA A 485 -15.46 -16.86 8.76
CA ALA A 485 -14.12 -16.61 8.25
C ALA A 485 -13.78 -17.63 7.16
N VAL A 486 -13.52 -17.13 5.95
CA VAL A 486 -13.22 -17.97 4.79
C VAL A 486 -11.75 -17.80 4.45
N PHE A 487 -11.01 -18.90 4.38
CA PHE A 487 -9.66 -18.97 3.82
C PHE A 487 -9.75 -19.06 2.29
N TRP A 488 -9.13 -18.12 1.58
CA TRP A 488 -9.21 -18.04 0.13
C TRP A 488 -7.97 -18.72 -0.43
N LEU A 489 -8.06 -20.03 -0.60
CA LEU A 489 -6.97 -20.89 -1.02
C LEU A 489 -7.48 -21.83 -2.10
N ASP A 490 -6.84 -21.79 -3.26
CA ASP A 490 -7.17 -22.63 -4.39
C ASP A 490 -6.45 -23.98 -4.29
N GLU A 491 -7.19 -25.08 -4.10
CA GLU A 491 -6.60 -26.42 -3.95
C GLU A 491 -5.80 -26.88 -5.19
N ASP A 492 -6.07 -26.30 -6.35
CA ASP A 492 -5.41 -26.59 -7.62
C ASP A 492 -4.14 -25.74 -7.87
N ARG A 493 -3.82 -24.80 -6.98
CA ARG A 493 -2.57 -24.05 -6.99
C ARG A 493 -1.57 -24.68 -6.01
N ALA A 494 -0.37 -25.01 -6.49
CA ALA A 494 0.58 -25.85 -5.76
C ALA A 494 0.96 -25.25 -4.39
N HIS A 495 1.16 -23.93 -4.33
CA HIS A 495 1.45 -23.19 -3.10
C HIS A 495 0.27 -23.21 -2.13
N ASP A 496 -0.93 -22.91 -2.62
CA ASP A 496 -2.12 -22.89 -1.77
C ASP A 496 -2.42 -24.28 -1.19
N ALA A 497 -2.16 -25.36 -1.93
CA ALA A 497 -2.27 -26.72 -1.40
C ALA A 497 -1.34 -26.97 -0.19
N GLN A 498 -0.12 -26.42 -0.19
CA GLN A 498 0.78 -26.46 0.97
C GLN A 498 0.22 -25.65 2.14
N LEU A 499 -0.35 -24.46 1.85
CA LEU A 499 -0.98 -23.62 2.88
C LEU A 499 -2.23 -24.29 3.48
N ILE A 500 -3.09 -24.91 2.68
CA ILE A 500 -4.28 -25.64 3.13
C ILE A 500 -3.89 -26.72 4.14
N THR A 501 -2.83 -27.47 3.87
CA THR A 501 -2.29 -28.48 4.79
C THR A 501 -1.90 -27.87 6.14
N LYS A 502 -1.25 -26.71 6.13
CA LYS A 502 -0.86 -25.99 7.35
C LYS A 502 -2.05 -25.37 8.07
N VAL A 503 -3.03 -24.81 7.34
CA VAL A 503 -4.28 -24.27 7.90
C VAL A 503 -5.02 -25.36 8.67
N HIS A 504 -5.23 -26.54 8.07
CA HIS A 504 -5.86 -27.65 8.76
C HIS A 504 -5.11 -28.08 10.02
N ARG A 505 -3.78 -28.15 9.94
CA ARG A 505 -2.93 -28.49 11.10
C ARG A 505 -3.09 -27.47 12.22
N TYR A 506 -3.01 -26.17 11.93
CA TYR A 506 -3.00 -25.13 12.95
C TYR A 506 -4.38 -24.75 13.46
N LEU A 507 -5.46 -24.96 12.70
CA LEU A 507 -6.81 -24.85 13.24
C LEU A 507 -7.05 -25.84 14.39
N ALA A 508 -6.39 -27.01 14.38
CA ALA A 508 -6.48 -27.99 15.47
C ALA A 508 -5.80 -27.54 16.78
N ASP A 509 -4.93 -26.52 16.73
CA ASP A 509 -4.30 -25.92 17.93
C ASP A 509 -5.23 -24.90 18.62
N HIS A 510 -6.39 -24.61 18.03
CA HIS A 510 -7.30 -23.57 18.50
C HIS A 510 -8.71 -24.12 18.79
N ASP A 511 -9.36 -23.49 19.76
CA ASP A 511 -10.79 -23.72 19.99
C ASP A 511 -11.58 -23.07 18.84
N THR A 512 -12.25 -23.91 18.05
CA THR A 512 -13.07 -23.52 16.90
C THR A 512 -14.55 -23.83 17.12
N ASP A 513 -14.93 -24.25 18.34
CA ASP A 513 -16.32 -24.57 18.65
C ASP A 513 -17.21 -23.34 18.48
N GLY A 514 -18.28 -23.50 17.69
CA GLY A 514 -19.24 -22.43 17.39
C GLY A 514 -18.76 -21.40 16.36
N LEU A 515 -17.58 -21.58 15.75
CA LEU A 515 -17.09 -20.72 14.67
C LEU A 515 -17.44 -21.31 13.29
N ASP A 516 -17.80 -20.44 12.34
CA ASP A 516 -17.96 -20.81 10.93
C ASP A 516 -16.66 -20.50 10.19
N ILE A 517 -15.81 -21.51 10.02
CA ILE A 517 -14.52 -21.40 9.32
C ILE A 517 -14.51 -22.38 8.16
N SER A 518 -14.24 -21.89 6.95
CA SER A 518 -14.15 -22.71 5.74
C SER A 518 -12.97 -22.32 4.87
N ILE A 519 -12.60 -23.21 3.93
CA ILE A 519 -11.61 -22.96 2.90
C ILE A 519 -12.35 -23.01 1.56
N GLN A 520 -12.16 -22.01 0.70
CA GLN A 520 -12.80 -21.91 -0.61
C GLN A 520 -11.81 -21.36 -1.65
N SER A 521 -12.03 -21.73 -2.91
CA SER A 521 -11.32 -21.13 -4.04
C SER A 521 -11.52 -19.61 -4.07
N VAL A 522 -10.59 -18.86 -4.67
CA VAL A 522 -10.69 -17.40 -4.79
C VAL A 522 -12.02 -16.99 -5.44
N ARG A 523 -12.46 -17.73 -6.47
CA ARG A 523 -13.72 -17.49 -7.15
C ARG A 523 -14.93 -17.73 -6.24
N ASP A 524 -14.97 -18.88 -5.57
CA ASP A 524 -16.11 -19.25 -4.73
C ASP A 524 -16.21 -18.36 -3.48
N ALA A 525 -15.06 -18.06 -2.87
CA ALA A 525 -14.97 -17.15 -1.72
C ALA A 525 -15.42 -15.73 -2.10
N THR A 526 -15.04 -15.25 -3.29
CA THR A 526 -15.52 -13.98 -3.83
C THR A 526 -17.04 -13.98 -3.98
N ARG A 527 -17.60 -15.01 -4.63
CA ARG A 527 -19.06 -15.15 -4.82
C ARG A 527 -19.79 -15.19 -3.48
N HIS A 528 -19.26 -15.94 -2.51
CA HIS A 528 -19.81 -16.08 -1.17
C HIS A 528 -19.82 -14.72 -0.44
N ALA A 529 -18.68 -14.03 -0.41
CA ALA A 529 -18.55 -12.73 0.24
C ALA A 529 -19.47 -11.68 -0.37
N LEU A 530 -19.52 -11.55 -1.70
CA LEU A 530 -20.39 -10.58 -2.39
C LEU A 530 -21.88 -10.87 -2.16
N THR A 531 -22.27 -12.15 -2.12
CA THR A 531 -23.66 -12.56 -1.87
C THR A 531 -24.10 -12.18 -0.46
N ARG A 532 -23.28 -12.48 0.55
CA ARG A 532 -23.51 -12.10 1.95
C ARG A 532 -23.53 -10.59 2.14
N MET A 533 -22.55 -9.92 1.56
CA MET A 533 -22.43 -8.46 1.61
C MET A 533 -23.66 -7.76 1.03
N LYS A 534 -24.21 -8.23 -0.10
CA LYS A 534 -25.46 -7.70 -0.67
C LYS A 534 -26.65 -7.90 0.28
N ALA A 535 -26.67 -8.98 1.05
CA ALA A 535 -27.69 -9.26 2.04
C ALA A 535 -27.52 -8.48 3.36
N GLY A 536 -26.51 -7.61 3.47
CA GLY A 536 -26.21 -6.88 4.71
C GLY A 536 -25.39 -7.68 5.73
N GLU A 537 -24.89 -8.86 5.33
CA GLU A 537 -24.14 -9.77 6.18
C GLU A 537 -22.62 -9.61 6.00
N ASN A 538 -21.86 -9.91 7.06
CA ASN A 538 -20.42 -9.73 7.08
C ASN A 538 -19.68 -11.06 6.86
N THR A 539 -18.48 -11.00 6.29
CA THR A 539 -17.62 -12.18 6.04
C THR A 539 -16.16 -11.78 6.22
N ILE A 540 -15.39 -12.50 7.05
CA ILE A 540 -13.95 -12.28 7.15
C ILE A 540 -13.26 -13.01 5.99
N SER A 541 -12.51 -12.27 5.17
CA SER A 541 -11.60 -12.86 4.19
C SER A 541 -10.26 -13.17 4.86
N VAL A 542 -9.77 -14.39 4.72
CA VAL A 542 -8.49 -14.83 5.30
C VAL A 542 -7.60 -15.25 4.13
N THR A 543 -6.59 -14.44 3.81
CA THR A 543 -5.90 -14.54 2.51
C THR A 543 -4.38 -14.44 2.61
N GLY A 544 -3.70 -14.88 1.53
CA GLY A 544 -2.31 -14.53 1.24
C GLY A 544 -2.08 -13.03 1.06
N ASN A 545 -0.83 -12.65 0.86
CA ASN A 545 -0.30 -11.29 0.84
C ASN A 545 -0.86 -10.45 -0.31
N VAL A 546 -0.88 -11.00 -1.54
CA VAL A 546 -1.39 -10.26 -2.70
C VAL A 546 -2.91 -10.06 -2.60
N LEU A 547 -3.66 -11.10 -2.25
CA LEU A 547 -5.11 -10.96 -2.04
C LEU A 547 -5.45 -10.03 -0.87
N ARG A 548 -4.64 -9.96 0.19
CA ARG A 548 -4.81 -8.93 1.23
C ARG A 548 -4.80 -7.54 0.60
N ASP A 549 -3.81 -7.26 -0.24
CA ASP A 549 -3.72 -5.97 -0.95
C ASP A 549 -4.99 -5.72 -1.78
N TYR A 550 -5.39 -6.67 -2.62
CA TYR A 550 -6.48 -6.50 -3.57
C TYR A 550 -7.84 -6.35 -2.87
N LEU A 551 -8.11 -7.18 -1.85
CA LEU A 551 -9.38 -7.17 -1.13
C LEU A 551 -9.52 -5.95 -0.22
N THR A 552 -8.42 -5.46 0.35
CA THR A 552 -8.43 -4.27 1.21
C THR A 552 -8.49 -2.95 0.44
N ASP A 553 -8.43 -2.99 -0.88
CA ASP A 553 -8.89 -1.90 -1.76
C ASP A 553 -10.29 -2.17 -2.33
N LEU A 554 -10.57 -3.38 -2.83
CA LEU A 554 -11.83 -3.71 -3.47
C LEU A 554 -13.03 -3.44 -2.58
N PHE A 555 -13.11 -4.10 -1.42
CA PHE A 555 -14.28 -3.99 -0.58
C PHE A 555 -14.41 -2.59 0.03
N PRO A 556 -13.36 -1.95 0.57
CA PRO A 556 -13.46 -0.59 1.08
C PRO A 556 -13.85 0.46 0.04
N ILE A 557 -13.40 0.36 -1.21
CA ILE A 557 -13.83 1.28 -2.27
C ILE A 557 -15.32 1.11 -2.58
N LEU A 558 -15.83 -0.12 -2.60
CA LEU A 558 -17.26 -0.38 -2.79
C LEU A 558 -18.08 0.06 -1.57
N GLU A 559 -17.58 -0.18 -0.35
CA GLU A 559 -18.28 0.07 0.91
C GLU A 559 -18.25 1.51 1.36
N LEU A 560 -17.11 2.19 1.22
CA LEU A 560 -16.81 3.49 1.82
C LEU A 560 -16.48 4.56 0.77
N GLY A 561 -16.35 4.17 -0.50
CA GLY A 561 -15.93 5.05 -1.60
C GLY A 561 -14.44 5.31 -1.65
N THR A 562 -13.67 4.77 -0.71
CA THR A 562 -12.22 4.92 -0.58
C THR A 562 -11.65 3.85 0.36
N SER A 563 -10.43 3.38 0.09
CA SER A 563 -9.66 2.50 0.98
C SER A 563 -8.84 3.26 2.03
N ALA A 564 -8.83 4.60 1.97
CA ALA A 564 -8.05 5.43 2.89
C ALA A 564 -8.63 5.52 4.32
N LYS A 565 -9.88 5.10 4.53
CA LYS A 565 -10.60 5.24 5.81
C LYS A 565 -10.76 3.90 6.55
N MET A 566 -9.66 3.15 6.62
CA MET A 566 -9.61 1.78 7.15
C MET A 566 -8.70 1.71 8.38
N LEU A 567 -9.03 0.82 9.32
CA LEU A 567 -8.05 0.35 10.30
C LEU A 567 -7.06 -0.58 9.60
N SER A 568 -5.77 -0.37 9.84
CA SER A 568 -4.69 -1.24 9.38
C SER A 568 -3.83 -1.63 10.58
N ILE A 569 -4.27 -2.68 11.26
CA ILE A 569 -3.65 -3.19 12.48
C ILE A 569 -2.70 -4.31 12.09
N VAL A 570 -1.53 -4.32 12.71
CA VAL A 570 -0.52 -5.36 12.57
C VAL A 570 -0.21 -5.88 13.97
N PRO A 571 -0.92 -6.91 14.44
CA PRO A 571 -0.55 -7.61 15.66
C PRO A 571 0.83 -8.23 15.45
N LEU A 572 1.84 -7.72 16.16
CA LEU A 572 3.21 -8.20 16.03
C LEU A 572 3.28 -9.60 16.64
N MET A 573 4.04 -10.51 16.00
CA MET A 573 4.04 -11.93 16.37
C MET A 573 4.43 -12.18 17.82
N ASN A 574 5.22 -11.28 18.43
CA ASN A 574 5.69 -11.38 19.81
C ASN A 574 4.80 -10.65 20.83
N GLY A 575 3.63 -10.12 20.43
CA GLY A 575 2.59 -9.58 21.33
C GLY A 575 2.43 -8.05 21.31
N GLY A 576 3.35 -7.33 20.67
CA GLY A 576 3.23 -5.89 20.43
C GLY A 576 2.18 -5.55 19.37
N GLY A 577 1.98 -4.26 19.14
CA GLY A 577 1.09 -3.71 18.12
C GLY A 577 1.78 -2.69 17.23
N LEU A 578 1.54 -2.79 15.93
CA LEU A 578 1.84 -1.76 14.94
C LEU A 578 0.51 -1.31 14.30
N PHE A 579 0.26 0.00 14.29
CA PHE A 579 -0.99 0.60 13.85
C PHE A 579 -0.70 1.57 12.71
N GLU A 580 -0.98 1.15 11.48
CA GLU A 580 -0.77 1.99 10.30
C GLU A 580 -1.95 2.96 10.15
N THR A 581 -1.68 4.25 10.02
CA THR A 581 -2.71 5.29 9.94
C THR A 581 -3.37 5.38 8.56
N GLY A 582 -2.93 4.57 7.59
CA GLY A 582 -3.55 4.48 6.27
C GLY A 582 -2.73 3.66 5.29
N ALA A 583 -3.37 3.20 4.22
CA ALA A 583 -2.72 2.41 3.17
C ALA A 583 -2.09 3.25 2.04
N GLY A 584 -2.32 4.58 2.04
CA GLY A 584 -1.85 5.50 1.00
C GLY A 584 -0.40 5.99 1.17
N GLY A 585 0.05 6.81 0.21
CA GLY A 585 1.34 7.52 0.29
C GLY A 585 1.27 8.83 1.09
N SER A 586 2.37 9.59 1.13
CA SER A 586 2.55 10.82 1.92
C SER A 586 2.02 12.12 1.27
N ALA A 587 1.35 11.99 0.12
CA ALA A 587 0.57 13.04 -0.56
C ALA A 587 1.32 14.35 -0.89
N PRO A 588 2.31 14.34 -1.81
CA PRO A 588 3.13 15.50 -2.17
C PRO A 588 2.33 16.72 -2.66
N LYS A 589 1.18 16.49 -3.33
CA LYS A 589 0.29 17.55 -3.82
C LYS A 589 -0.38 18.35 -2.69
N HIS A 590 -0.44 17.82 -1.48
CA HIS A 590 -0.99 18.53 -0.32
C HIS A 590 0.03 19.54 0.22
N VAL A 591 1.32 19.15 0.24
CA VAL A 591 2.42 20.06 0.58
C VAL A 591 2.52 21.21 -0.41
N GLN A 592 2.34 20.94 -1.71
CA GLN A 592 2.33 21.99 -2.73
C GLN A 592 1.21 23.02 -2.49
N GLN A 593 0.01 22.58 -2.10
CA GLN A 593 -1.08 23.49 -1.73
C GLN A 593 -0.74 24.27 -0.46
N PHE A 594 -0.22 23.59 0.56
CA PHE A 594 0.18 24.23 1.80
C PHE A 594 1.23 25.32 1.57
N ASN A 595 2.26 25.06 0.77
CA ASN A 595 3.29 26.05 0.47
C ASN A 595 2.76 27.20 -0.40
N ALA A 596 1.78 26.96 -1.27
CA ALA A 596 1.23 27.99 -2.16
C ALA A 596 0.21 28.90 -1.47
N GLU A 597 -0.64 28.34 -0.62
CA GLU A 597 -1.82 29.03 -0.08
C GLU A 597 -2.13 28.69 1.39
N ASN A 598 -1.16 28.13 2.12
CA ASN A 598 -1.24 27.80 3.55
C ASN A 598 -2.52 27.03 3.93
N HIS A 599 -2.92 26.08 3.09
CA HIS A 599 -4.09 25.22 3.30
C HIS A 599 -3.68 23.76 3.19
N LEU A 600 -3.79 22.99 4.27
CA LEU A 600 -3.45 21.58 4.29
C LEU A 600 -4.71 20.71 4.24
N ARG A 601 -5.02 20.14 3.08
CA ARG A 601 -6.18 19.24 2.88
C ARG A 601 -5.94 17.77 3.26
N TRP A 602 -4.92 17.48 4.07
CA TRP A 602 -4.65 16.13 4.57
C TRP A 602 -5.71 15.73 5.60
N ASP A 603 -6.34 14.58 5.41
CA ASP A 603 -7.37 14.05 6.33
C ASP A 603 -6.71 13.09 7.33
N SER A 604 -6.57 13.53 8.59
CA SER A 604 -5.96 12.77 9.68
C SER A 604 -6.89 11.75 10.33
N LEU A 605 -8.06 11.45 9.73
CA LEU A 605 -8.99 10.44 10.23
C LEU A 605 -8.31 9.11 10.55
N GLY A 606 -7.42 8.64 9.68
CA GLY A 606 -6.69 7.40 9.90
C GLY A 606 -5.71 7.45 11.09
N GLU A 607 -5.20 8.63 11.44
CA GLU A 607 -4.38 8.84 12.64
C GLU A 607 -5.23 8.74 13.90
N PHE A 608 -6.44 9.33 13.91
CA PHE A 608 -7.38 9.20 15.02
C PHE A 608 -7.76 7.73 15.24
N LEU A 609 -8.08 7.02 14.16
CA LEU A 609 -8.46 5.61 14.19
C LEU A 609 -7.32 4.71 14.68
N ALA A 610 -6.08 4.95 14.24
CA ALA A 610 -4.92 4.22 14.71
C ALA A 610 -4.61 4.49 16.19
N LEU A 611 -4.83 5.73 16.66
CA LEU A 611 -4.65 6.09 18.06
C LEU A 611 -5.68 5.40 18.96
N VAL A 612 -6.95 5.28 18.54
CA VAL A 612 -7.97 4.49 19.27
C VAL A 612 -7.47 3.07 19.52
N VAL A 613 -7.10 2.34 18.47
CA VAL A 613 -6.66 0.94 18.61
C VAL A 613 -5.32 0.79 19.31
N SER A 614 -4.44 1.80 19.23
CA SER A 614 -3.19 1.86 20.00
C SER A 614 -3.46 1.98 21.49
N LEU A 615 -4.42 2.83 21.89
CA LEU A 615 -4.84 3.00 23.28
C LEU A 615 -5.57 1.77 23.82
N GLU A 616 -6.43 1.13 23.03
CA GLU A 616 -7.07 -0.15 23.38
C GLU A 616 -6.04 -1.26 23.62
N HIS A 617 -5.04 -1.38 22.72
CA HIS A 617 -3.95 -2.34 22.88
C HIS A 617 -3.20 -2.09 24.18
N LEU A 618 -2.88 -0.84 24.48
CA LEU A 618 -2.17 -0.44 25.69
C LEU A 618 -3.02 -0.71 26.95
N ALA A 619 -4.33 -0.48 26.88
CA ALA A 619 -5.25 -0.76 27.97
C ALA A 619 -5.22 -2.23 28.41
N VAL A 620 -5.18 -3.15 27.43
CA VAL A 620 -5.08 -4.59 27.69
C VAL A 620 -3.65 -5.01 28.03
N HIS A 621 -2.68 -4.61 27.23
CA HIS A 621 -1.29 -5.08 27.32
C HIS A 621 -0.58 -4.55 28.57
N ALA A 622 -0.80 -3.29 28.91
CA ALA A 622 -0.21 -2.65 30.09
C ALA A 622 -1.15 -2.64 31.31
N ASN A 623 -2.37 -3.18 31.18
CA ASN A 623 -3.42 -3.11 32.20
C ASN A 623 -3.71 -1.67 32.64
N ASN A 624 -3.92 -0.78 31.65
CA ASN A 624 -4.19 0.64 31.84
C ASN A 624 -5.66 0.96 31.52
N PRO A 625 -6.58 0.92 32.49
CA PRO A 625 -8.00 1.20 32.24
C PRO A 625 -8.26 2.65 31.78
N ARG A 626 -7.39 3.62 32.14
CA ARG A 626 -7.52 5.00 31.66
C ARG A 626 -7.25 5.12 30.17
N ALA A 627 -6.36 4.29 29.62
CA ALA A 627 -6.16 4.22 28.18
C ALA A 627 -7.43 3.74 27.45
N GLN A 628 -8.22 2.83 28.05
CA GLN A 628 -9.52 2.43 27.48
C GLN A 628 -10.51 3.60 27.47
N VAL A 629 -10.60 4.37 28.57
CA VAL A 629 -11.47 5.55 28.64
C VAL A 629 -11.08 6.60 27.58
N LEU A 630 -9.78 6.82 27.37
CA LEU A 630 -9.28 7.69 26.29
C LEU A 630 -9.68 7.16 24.90
N ALA A 631 -9.55 5.85 24.66
CA ALA A 631 -9.91 5.22 23.40
C ALA A 631 -11.41 5.35 23.09
N ASP A 632 -12.27 5.01 24.06
CA ASP A 632 -13.73 5.07 23.92
C ASP A 632 -14.21 6.50 23.64
N ALA A 633 -13.61 7.49 24.32
CA ALA A 633 -13.93 8.90 24.11
C ALA A 633 -13.42 9.41 22.75
N LEU A 634 -12.25 8.95 22.29
CA LEU A 634 -11.70 9.31 20.99
C LEU A 634 -12.51 8.70 19.83
N GLU A 635 -13.03 7.48 19.99
CA GLU A 635 -13.92 6.86 19.01
C GLU A 635 -15.21 7.70 18.85
N GLN A 636 -15.83 8.10 19.97
CA GLN A 636 -17.00 8.98 19.96
C GLN A 636 -16.70 10.34 19.33
N ALA A 637 -15.55 10.94 19.65
CA ALA A 637 -15.11 12.19 19.05
C ALA A 637 -14.93 12.06 17.53
N THR A 638 -14.34 10.95 17.08
CA THR A 638 -14.12 10.65 15.66
C THR A 638 -15.45 10.49 14.91
N GLU A 639 -16.41 9.77 15.48
CA GLU A 639 -17.76 9.66 14.91
C GLU A 639 -18.42 11.05 14.80
N ARG A 640 -18.29 11.89 15.83
CA ARG A 640 -18.87 13.24 15.81
C ARG A 640 -18.21 14.13 14.76
N VAL A 641 -16.89 14.10 14.58
CA VAL A 641 -16.17 14.83 13.50
C VAL A 641 -16.75 14.46 12.13
N LEU A 642 -17.00 13.17 11.89
CA LEU A 642 -17.59 12.69 10.64
C LEU A 642 -19.04 13.18 10.48
N GLN A 643 -19.88 13.00 11.50
CA GLN A 643 -21.30 13.38 11.46
C GLN A 643 -21.53 14.89 11.28
N THR A 644 -20.68 15.73 11.87
CA THR A 644 -20.78 17.19 11.77
C THR A 644 -20.02 17.77 10.58
N GLY A 645 -19.43 16.94 9.72
CA GLY A 645 -18.74 17.37 8.50
C GLY A 645 -17.48 18.20 8.78
N LYS A 646 -16.77 17.91 9.88
CA LYS A 646 -15.58 18.65 10.33
C LYS A 646 -14.26 18.05 9.83
N SER A 647 -14.32 17.23 8.78
CA SER A 647 -13.14 16.83 8.02
C SER A 647 -12.59 18.01 7.20
N PRO A 648 -11.30 18.01 6.83
CA PRO A 648 -10.70 19.06 6.01
C PRO A 648 -11.41 19.25 4.66
N SER A 649 -11.74 20.49 4.33
CA SER A 649 -12.10 20.89 2.98
C SER A 649 -10.88 20.82 2.06
N ARG A 650 -11.14 20.88 0.76
CA ARG A 650 -10.09 20.97 -0.28
C ARG A 650 -9.83 22.42 -0.71
N LYS A 651 -10.62 23.38 -0.21
CA LYS A 651 -10.64 24.77 -0.65
C LYS A 651 -10.04 25.68 0.41
N VAL A 652 -9.16 26.56 -0.03
CA VAL A 652 -8.57 27.61 0.81
C VAL A 652 -9.65 28.50 1.44
N ASN A 653 -9.38 28.97 2.66
CA ASN A 653 -10.28 29.73 3.54
C ASN A 653 -11.49 28.96 4.07
N GLU A 654 -11.53 27.65 3.84
CA GLU A 654 -12.41 26.72 4.54
C GLU A 654 -11.58 25.91 5.56
N LEU A 655 -12.27 25.12 6.40
CA LEU A 655 -11.63 24.28 7.41
C LEU A 655 -10.57 23.36 6.77
N ASP A 656 -9.34 23.37 7.26
CA ASP A 656 -8.27 22.48 6.79
C ASP A 656 -7.90 21.45 7.86
N ASN A 657 -6.78 20.73 7.69
CA ASN A 657 -6.25 19.75 8.63
C ASN A 657 -6.19 20.27 10.07
N ARG A 658 -5.64 21.47 10.29
CA ARG A 658 -5.51 22.07 11.64
C ARG A 658 -6.88 22.32 12.27
N GLY A 659 -7.84 22.74 11.45
CA GLY A 659 -9.23 22.89 11.87
C GLY A 659 -9.86 21.58 12.31
N SER A 660 -9.63 20.49 11.56
CA SER A 660 -10.11 19.16 11.96
C SER A 660 -9.47 18.67 13.26
N HIS A 661 -8.20 19.02 13.52
CA HIS A 661 -7.50 18.70 14.77
C HIS A 661 -8.05 19.48 15.97
N PHE A 662 -8.48 20.72 15.77
CA PHE A 662 -9.21 21.45 16.81
C PHE A 662 -10.53 20.74 17.15
N TYR A 663 -11.31 20.34 16.14
CA TYR A 663 -12.59 19.67 16.38
C TYR A 663 -12.47 18.30 17.02
N ILE A 664 -11.44 17.50 16.67
CA ILE A 664 -11.21 16.24 17.37
C ILE A 664 -10.84 16.50 18.84
N ALA A 665 -10.00 17.50 19.13
CA ALA A 665 -9.65 17.86 20.51
C ALA A 665 -10.88 18.34 21.31
N LEU A 666 -11.72 19.18 20.70
CA LEU A 666 -12.97 19.67 21.31
C LEU A 666 -13.91 18.51 21.67
N TYR A 667 -14.20 17.63 20.70
CA TYR A 667 -15.14 16.53 20.91
C TYR A 667 -14.57 15.45 21.83
N TRP A 668 -13.25 15.23 21.81
CA TRP A 668 -12.58 14.30 22.71
C TRP A 668 -12.60 14.80 24.15
N ALA A 669 -12.32 16.09 24.38
CA ALA A 669 -12.44 16.70 25.70
C ALA A 669 -13.88 16.65 26.23
N GLN A 670 -14.88 16.90 25.38
CA GLN A 670 -16.30 16.77 25.75
C GLN A 670 -16.66 15.33 26.13
N ALA A 671 -16.28 14.35 25.30
CA ALA A 671 -16.55 12.95 25.60
C ALA A 671 -15.85 12.45 26.88
N LEU A 672 -14.63 12.97 27.17
CA LEU A 672 -13.92 12.67 28.41
C LEU A 672 -14.53 13.34 29.64
N ALA A 673 -15.10 14.53 29.48
CA ALA A 673 -15.82 15.23 30.54
C ALA A 673 -17.18 14.58 30.86
N ASP A 674 -17.83 13.99 29.86
CA ASP A 674 -19.20 13.44 29.95
C ASP A 674 -19.24 11.94 30.35
N GLN A 675 -18.11 11.23 30.33
CA GLN A 675 -18.06 9.81 30.70
C GLN A 675 -18.10 9.57 32.23
N ASP A 676 -18.66 8.43 32.62
CA ASP A 676 -18.86 8.04 34.03
C ASP A 676 -17.87 6.96 34.53
N ALA A 677 -16.94 6.50 33.68
CA ALA A 677 -16.03 5.38 33.97
C ALA A 677 -14.83 5.81 34.85
N ASP A 678 -14.31 7.02 34.67
CA ASP A 678 -13.23 7.61 35.49
C ASP A 678 -13.57 9.08 35.85
N PRO A 679 -14.11 9.33 37.06
CA PRO A 679 -14.48 10.68 37.49
C PRO A 679 -13.31 11.67 37.61
N GLU A 680 -12.08 11.18 37.82
CA GLU A 680 -10.90 12.06 37.88
C GLU A 680 -10.56 12.58 36.48
N LEU A 681 -10.58 11.71 35.47
CA LEU A 681 -10.43 12.13 34.07
C LEU A 681 -11.54 13.11 33.67
N ALA A 682 -12.80 12.83 34.03
CA ALA A 682 -13.91 13.76 33.76
C ALA A 682 -13.67 15.15 34.37
N ALA A 683 -13.19 15.20 35.62
CA ALA A 683 -12.87 16.46 36.29
C ALA A 683 -11.68 17.20 35.65
N THR A 684 -10.66 16.47 35.18
CA THR A 684 -9.50 17.04 34.47
C THR A 684 -9.90 17.66 33.12
N PHE A 685 -10.73 16.97 32.34
CA PHE A 685 -11.11 17.43 31.00
C PHE A 685 -12.30 18.40 30.97
N GLY A 686 -13.10 18.49 32.03
CA GLY A 686 -14.25 19.40 32.12
C GLY A 686 -13.92 20.89 31.85
N PRO A 687 -12.88 21.48 32.49
CA PRO A 687 -12.45 22.83 32.21
C PRO A 687 -12.01 23.03 30.75
N LEU A 688 -11.21 22.10 30.21
CA LEU A 688 -10.73 22.18 28.83
C LEU A 688 -11.90 22.10 27.83
N ALA A 689 -12.83 21.17 28.02
CA ALA A 689 -14.02 21.02 27.20
C ALA A 689 -14.86 22.31 27.18
N THR A 690 -15.02 22.95 28.33
CA THR A 690 -15.75 24.22 28.46
C THR A 690 -15.01 25.34 27.71
N SER A 691 -13.71 25.52 27.97
CA SER A 691 -12.94 26.59 27.36
C SER A 691 -12.76 26.44 25.85
N LEU A 692 -12.58 25.21 25.33
CA LEU A 692 -12.56 24.96 23.89
C LEU A 692 -13.92 25.29 23.25
N SER A 693 -15.03 24.95 23.92
CA SER A 693 -16.38 25.26 23.42
C SER A 693 -16.65 26.77 23.39
N GLU A 694 -16.27 27.49 24.45
CA GLU A 694 -16.46 28.95 24.54
C GLU A 694 -15.59 29.74 23.55
N ASN A 695 -14.48 29.16 23.09
CA ASN A 695 -13.53 29.80 22.18
C ASN A 695 -13.55 29.21 20.75
N GLU A 696 -14.56 28.40 20.40
CA GLU A 696 -14.66 27.75 19.08
C GLU A 696 -14.51 28.74 17.93
N ASP A 697 -15.33 29.80 17.91
CA ASP A 697 -15.32 30.80 16.82
C ASP A 697 -13.97 31.52 16.71
N THR A 698 -13.35 31.87 17.84
CA THR A 698 -12.05 32.55 17.88
C THR A 698 -10.95 31.64 17.31
N ILE A 699 -10.91 30.38 17.73
CA ILE A 699 -9.90 29.42 17.28
C ILE A 699 -10.06 29.17 15.78
N VAL A 700 -11.29 28.92 15.31
CA VAL A 700 -11.54 28.68 13.87
C VAL A 700 -11.18 29.92 13.04
N ALA A 701 -11.44 31.13 13.54
CA ALA A 701 -11.02 32.36 12.88
C ALA A 701 -9.48 32.45 12.78
N GLU A 702 -8.76 32.26 13.90
CA GLU A 702 -7.29 32.29 13.91
C GLU A 702 -6.67 31.26 12.95
N LEU A 703 -7.26 30.06 12.84
CA LEU A 703 -6.80 29.01 11.93
C LEU A 703 -7.08 29.33 10.45
N ASN A 704 -8.17 30.04 10.14
CA ASN A 704 -8.55 30.38 8.77
C ASN A 704 -7.89 31.68 8.26
N GLU A 705 -7.66 32.66 9.12
CA GLU A 705 -7.10 33.97 8.74
C GLU A 705 -5.67 33.89 8.17
N VAL A 706 -4.91 32.84 8.53
CA VAL A 706 -3.56 32.61 8.00
C VAL A 706 -3.56 31.99 6.59
N GLN A 707 -4.69 31.49 6.11
CA GLN A 707 -4.80 30.83 4.80
C GLN A 707 -4.77 31.85 3.64
N GLY A 708 -4.58 31.36 2.42
CA GLY A 708 -4.61 32.18 1.19
C GLY A 708 -3.29 32.89 0.88
N SER A 709 -2.27 32.72 1.72
CA SER A 709 -0.92 33.27 1.51
C SER A 709 0.10 32.15 1.37
N PRO A 710 1.18 32.35 0.57
CA PRO A 710 2.28 31.39 0.52
C PRO A 710 2.91 31.14 1.89
N MET A 711 3.34 29.89 2.12
CA MET A 711 3.98 29.44 3.36
C MET A 711 5.37 28.88 3.06
N ASP A 712 6.37 29.32 3.84
CA ASP A 712 7.73 28.80 3.81
C ASP A 712 8.05 28.08 5.13
N ILE A 713 8.19 26.75 5.04
CA ILE A 713 8.60 25.89 6.16
C ILE A 713 10.11 25.61 6.18
N GLY A 714 10.91 26.27 5.34
CA GLY A 714 12.37 26.17 5.35
C GLY A 714 12.95 24.87 4.79
N GLY A 715 12.19 24.08 4.03
CA GLY A 715 12.62 22.83 3.42
C GLY A 715 11.46 22.04 2.84
N TYR A 716 11.75 20.91 2.19
CA TYR A 716 10.73 19.97 1.72
C TYR A 716 10.91 18.60 2.36
N TYR A 717 12.08 17.98 2.20
CA TYR A 717 12.40 16.68 2.79
C TYR A 717 12.89 16.81 4.24
N GLU A 718 13.47 17.95 4.60
CA GLU A 718 13.98 18.25 5.93
C GLU A 718 13.47 19.64 6.36
N PRO A 719 12.18 19.87 6.61
CA PRO A 719 11.70 21.21 6.97
C PRO A 719 12.36 21.76 8.25
N ASP A 720 12.43 23.08 8.37
CA ASP A 720 12.88 23.73 9.60
C ASP A 720 11.82 23.53 10.70
N GLU A 721 12.21 22.95 11.83
CA GLU A 721 11.24 22.49 12.85
C GLU A 721 10.45 23.65 13.47
N ASP A 722 11.10 24.79 13.73
CA ASP A 722 10.46 25.97 14.30
C ASP A 722 9.47 26.60 13.32
N LYS A 723 9.87 26.75 12.05
CA LYS A 723 8.97 27.26 11.00
C LYS A 723 7.78 26.33 10.77
N ALA A 724 8.01 25.02 10.66
CA ALA A 724 6.94 24.04 10.45
C ALA A 724 5.96 24.02 11.63
N SER A 725 6.48 24.03 12.87
CA SER A 725 5.67 24.10 14.09
C SER A 725 4.82 25.38 14.12
N ALA A 726 5.41 26.54 13.85
CA ALA A 726 4.69 27.82 13.82
C ALA A 726 3.59 27.85 12.74
N ALA A 727 3.88 27.30 11.55
CA ALA A 727 2.91 27.23 10.46
C ALA A 727 1.75 26.26 10.76
N MET A 728 2.03 25.17 11.46
CA MET A 728 1.03 24.15 11.79
C MET A 728 0.25 24.41 13.09
N ARG A 729 0.70 25.37 13.91
CA ARG A 729 0.05 25.75 15.17
C ARG A 729 -0.20 27.27 15.26
N PRO A 730 -0.91 27.89 14.31
CA PRO A 730 -1.04 29.35 14.26
C PRO A 730 -2.01 29.94 15.30
N SER A 731 -2.94 29.14 15.83
CA SER A 731 -3.91 29.61 16.83
C SER A 731 -3.28 29.72 18.21
N GLN A 732 -3.03 30.96 18.65
CA GLN A 732 -2.50 31.23 19.99
C GLN A 732 -3.50 30.84 21.07
N THR A 733 -4.80 31.06 20.81
CA THR A 733 -5.86 30.68 21.74
C THR A 733 -5.88 29.18 21.97
N PHE A 734 -5.83 28.38 20.90
CA PHE A 734 -5.84 26.93 21.02
C PHE A 734 -4.58 26.39 21.71
N ASN A 735 -3.40 26.88 21.32
CA ASN A 735 -2.12 26.48 21.93
C ASN A 735 -2.09 26.76 23.44
N ARG A 736 -2.60 27.92 23.87
CA ARG A 736 -2.67 28.27 25.30
C ARG A 736 -3.59 27.33 26.06
N LEU A 737 -4.79 27.06 25.54
CA LEU A 737 -5.76 26.19 26.20
C LEU A 737 -5.26 24.74 26.33
N LEU A 738 -4.55 24.22 25.33
CA LEU A 738 -3.93 22.89 25.43
C LEU A 738 -2.83 22.83 26.50
N ALA A 739 -2.04 23.90 26.65
CA ALA A 739 -0.99 23.97 27.66
C ALA A 739 -1.53 24.12 29.10
N GLU A 740 -2.83 24.42 29.27
CA GLU A 740 -3.49 24.49 30.58
C GLU A 740 -3.96 23.09 31.07
N LEU A 741 -3.82 22.04 30.26
CA LEU A 741 -4.12 20.66 30.63
C LEU A 741 -3.01 20.00 31.48
N ASP A 742 -1.82 20.60 31.52
CA ASP A 742 -0.63 20.12 32.24
C ASP A 742 -0.69 20.29 33.77
#